data_AF-A0A2I3NA04-F1
#
_entry.id   AF-A0A2I3NA04-F1
#
_cell.length_a   1.000
_cell.length_b   1.000
_cell.length_c   1.000
_cell.angle_alpha   90.00
_cell.angle_beta   90.00
_cell.angle_gamma   90.00
#
_symmetry.space_group_name_H-M   'P 1'
#
loop_
_entity.id
_entity.type
_entity.pdbx_description
1 polymer ?
#
loop_
_entity_poly.entity_id
_entity_poly.type
_entity_poly.pdbx_seq_one_letter_code
_entity_poly.pdbx_strand_id
1 'polypeptide(L)'
;MRKHRHLPLVAVFCLFLSGFPTTHAQQQQAVIEVNKRDIVFLVDGTSALGLANFNAIRDFVAKVIQRLEIGQDLIQVAVAQYADTVRPEFYFNTHPTKREVITAVRKMKPLDGSALYTGSALDFVRNNLFTSSAGYRAAEGIPKLLVLITGGKSLDEISQPAQELKRSSIMAFAIGNKGADQAELEEIAFDSSLVFIPAEFRAAPLQGMLPGLLAPLRTLTGTPEVHANKRDIIFLLDGSANVGKTNFPYVRDFVMNLVNSLDVGNDNIRVGLVQFSDTPVTEFSLNTYQTKSDILGHLRQLQLQGGSGLNTGSALSYVQANHFTEAGGSRIREHVPQLLLLLTAGQSEDSYLQAANALTRAGILTFCVGANQANKAELEQIAFNPSLVYLMDDFSSLPALPQQLIQPLTTYVSGGVEEVPLAQPESKRDILFLFDGSANLVGQFPVVRDFLYKIIDELDVKPEGTRIAVAQYSDDVKVESRFDEHQSKPEILNLVKRMKIKTGKALNLGYALDYAQRYIFVKSAGSRIEDGVLQFLVLLVAGRSSDRVDGPASNLKQSGVVPFIFQAKNADPAELEQIVLSPAFILAAESLPKIGDLQPQIVNLLKSVHNGAPAPVSGEKDVVFLLDGSEGVRSGFPLLKEFVQRVVESLDVGQDRVRVAVVQYSDRTRPEFYLNSYMNQQDVVNAVRQLTLLGGPIPNTGAALEFVLRNILVSSAGSRITEGVPQLLIVLTAERSGDDVRNPSVVLKRGGAVPIGIGIGNADITEMQTISFIPDFAVAIPTFRQLGTVQQVISDRVTQLTREELSRLQPVLQPLPRPGVGGKRDVVFLIDGSQSAGPEFQHIRTLIERLVDYLDVGFDTTRVAVIQFSDDPKVEFLLNAHSSKDEVQNAVQRLRPKGGRQINVGSALEYVSRNIFKRPLGSRIEEGVPQFLVLISSGKSDDEVDDPAVELKQFGVAPLTIARNADQEELVKISLSPEYVFSVNTFRELPSLEQKLLTPITTLTSEQIQQLLASTRYPPPGEMQVSEVPLGVFSI
;
A
#
# COMPACT_ATOMS: atom_id res chain seq x y z
N MET A 1 -30.17 23.26 -69.38
CA MET A 1 -28.82 22.67 -69.59
C MET A 1 -27.76 23.60 -68.99
N ARG A 2 -26.88 23.05 -68.14
CA ARG A 2 -25.53 23.51 -67.71
C ARG A 2 -25.39 24.97 -67.19
N LYS A 3 -25.10 25.22 -65.91
CA LYS A 3 -23.93 24.92 -65.04
C LYS A 3 -22.93 26.10 -64.94
N HIS A 4 -22.85 26.62 -63.70
CA HIS A 4 -21.71 27.15 -62.93
C HIS A 4 -20.86 28.31 -63.47
N ARG A 5 -20.64 29.33 -62.63
CA ARG A 5 -19.43 29.46 -61.78
C ARG A 5 -19.42 30.68 -60.85
N HIS A 6 -18.91 30.43 -59.64
CA HIS A 6 -18.04 31.25 -58.78
C HIS A 6 -18.58 32.40 -57.88
N LEU A 7 -18.37 32.15 -56.57
CA LEU A 7 -18.22 33.03 -55.38
C LEU A 7 -17.17 34.16 -55.57
N PRO A 8 -16.93 35.15 -54.63
CA PRO A 8 -17.29 35.20 -53.20
C PRO A 8 -17.69 36.58 -52.56
N LEU A 9 -18.13 36.47 -51.28
CA LEU A 9 -17.96 37.35 -50.08
C LEU A 9 -18.58 38.78 -49.95
N VAL A 10 -19.57 38.92 -49.04
CA VAL A 10 -19.87 40.04 -48.10
C VAL A 10 -20.74 39.44 -46.96
N ALA A 11 -20.32 39.34 -45.69
CA ALA A 11 -20.46 40.24 -44.51
C ALA A 11 -21.83 40.25 -43.74
N VAL A 12 -21.71 40.18 -42.39
CA VAL A 12 -22.49 40.90 -41.32
C VAL A 12 -23.79 40.32 -40.69
N PHE A 13 -23.73 40.21 -39.33
CA PHE A 13 -24.72 40.37 -38.22
C PHE A 13 -25.91 39.40 -37.90
N CYS A 14 -25.84 38.88 -36.66
CA CYS A 14 -26.84 38.79 -35.56
C CYS A 14 -28.14 37.93 -35.60
N LEU A 15 -28.21 37.05 -34.57
CA LEU A 15 -29.29 36.78 -33.58
C LEU A 15 -30.09 35.45 -33.57
N PHE A 16 -30.01 34.82 -32.38
CA PHE A 16 -30.93 33.95 -31.62
C PHE A 16 -31.04 32.41 -31.85
N LEU A 17 -30.68 31.71 -30.75
CA LEU A 17 -31.27 30.52 -30.11
C LEU A 17 -31.43 29.22 -30.92
N SER A 18 -30.65 28.19 -30.57
CA SER A 18 -31.16 26.95 -29.93
C SER A 18 -30.07 25.86 -29.84
N GLY A 19 -29.97 25.23 -28.66
CA GLY A 19 -29.85 23.78 -28.54
C GLY A 19 -28.46 23.12 -28.61
N PHE A 20 -28.16 22.40 -27.52
CA PHE A 20 -27.38 21.15 -27.43
C PHE A 20 -25.89 21.22 -27.06
N PRO A 21 -25.41 20.21 -26.32
CA PRO A 21 -24.89 20.38 -24.97
C PRO A 21 -23.37 20.19 -24.90
N THR A 22 -22.72 20.91 -24.01
CA THR A 22 -21.34 20.67 -23.60
C THR A 22 -21.28 19.46 -22.68
N THR A 23 -20.93 18.29 -23.21
CA THR A 23 -20.43 17.17 -22.41
C THR A 23 -19.02 17.52 -21.91
N HIS A 24 -18.94 17.98 -20.67
CA HIS A 24 -17.67 18.01 -19.93
C HIS A 24 -17.30 16.57 -19.54
N ALA A 25 -16.33 15.98 -20.24
CA ALA A 25 -15.59 14.84 -19.70
C ALA A 25 -14.61 15.38 -18.64
N GLN A 26 -15.00 15.34 -17.37
CA GLN A 26 -14.14 15.71 -16.25
C GLN A 26 -13.16 14.59 -15.94
N GLN A 27 -11.87 14.89 -16.05
CA GLN A 27 -10.78 14.10 -15.50
C GLN A 27 -10.92 14.06 -13.97
N GLN A 28 -10.87 12.86 -13.37
CA GLN A 28 -10.80 12.69 -11.91
C GLN A 28 -9.39 13.07 -11.45
N GLN A 29 -9.22 14.25 -10.86
CA GLN A 29 -8.00 14.67 -10.18
C GLN A 29 -8.16 14.38 -8.68
N ALA A 30 -7.12 13.83 -8.04
CA ALA A 30 -7.10 13.67 -6.59
C ALA A 30 -6.44 14.88 -5.94
N VAL A 31 -7.01 15.29 -4.81
CA VAL A 31 -6.57 16.41 -4.00
C VAL A 31 -5.79 15.87 -2.80
N ILE A 32 -4.55 16.32 -2.59
CA ILE A 32 -3.69 15.84 -1.48
C ILE A 32 -3.32 17.02 -0.58
N GLU A 33 -3.46 16.84 0.75
CA GLU A 33 -3.07 17.81 1.76
C GLU A 33 -1.55 17.73 2.04
N VAL A 34 -0.85 18.86 2.07
CA VAL A 34 0.58 18.96 2.44
C VAL A 34 0.72 19.78 3.74
N ASN A 35 0.70 19.12 4.90
CA ASN A 35 0.75 19.80 6.20
C ASN A 35 2.18 20.08 6.70
N LYS A 36 2.84 21.09 6.11
CA LYS A 36 4.14 21.60 6.58
C LYS A 36 4.01 22.39 7.89
N ARG A 37 4.91 22.17 8.87
CA ARG A 37 4.94 22.86 10.18
C ARG A 37 6.35 23.09 10.70
N ASP A 38 6.58 24.20 11.42
CA ASP A 38 7.85 24.50 12.09
C ASP A 38 7.61 24.67 13.60
N ILE A 39 8.10 23.71 14.40
CA ILE A 39 7.84 23.60 15.85
C ILE A 39 9.12 23.83 16.67
N VAL A 40 9.09 24.78 17.60
CA VAL A 40 10.13 24.97 18.62
C VAL A 40 9.71 24.32 19.93
N PHE A 41 10.56 23.49 20.54
CA PHE A 41 10.42 23.11 21.95
C PHE A 41 11.38 23.94 22.80
N LEU A 42 10.83 24.67 23.77
CA LEU A 42 11.59 25.46 24.74
C LEU A 42 11.45 24.83 26.13
N VAL A 43 12.55 24.27 26.64
CA VAL A 43 12.56 23.40 27.82
C VAL A 43 13.29 24.06 28.99
N ASP A 44 12.65 24.08 30.16
CA ASP A 44 13.29 24.49 31.42
C ASP A 44 14.50 23.62 31.73
N GLY A 45 15.67 24.26 31.83
CA GLY A 45 16.96 23.66 32.13
C GLY A 45 17.51 24.07 33.49
N THR A 46 16.69 24.63 34.37
CA THR A 46 17.12 25.08 35.71
C THR A 46 17.49 23.91 36.62
N SER A 47 18.41 24.17 37.54
CA SER A 47 18.75 23.21 38.60
C SER A 47 17.57 22.92 39.54
N ALA A 48 16.64 23.87 39.71
CA ALA A 48 15.44 23.73 40.54
C ALA A 48 14.45 22.68 40.02
N LEU A 49 14.40 22.46 38.69
CA LEU A 49 13.56 21.43 38.08
C LEU A 49 13.96 20.02 38.53
N GLY A 50 15.25 19.78 38.75
CA GLY A 50 15.81 18.50 39.15
C GLY A 50 15.92 17.47 38.01
N LEU A 51 16.92 16.59 38.10
CA LEU A 51 17.29 15.66 37.02
C LEU A 51 16.17 14.68 36.63
N ALA A 52 15.36 14.23 37.60
CA ALA A 52 14.27 13.30 37.33
C ALA A 52 13.16 13.92 36.45
N ASN A 53 12.76 15.15 36.76
CA ASN A 53 11.74 15.88 35.99
C ASN A 53 12.29 16.27 34.61
N PHE A 54 13.54 16.71 34.54
CA PHE A 54 14.19 17.01 33.26
C PHE A 54 14.24 15.76 32.35
N ASN A 55 14.64 14.60 32.88
CA ASN A 55 14.62 13.35 32.11
C ASN A 55 13.21 12.98 31.64
N ALA A 56 12.19 13.16 32.49
CA ALA A 56 10.80 12.90 32.11
C ALA A 56 10.32 13.84 30.99
N ILE A 57 10.68 15.12 31.03
CA ILE A 57 10.38 16.10 29.97
C ILE A 57 11.12 15.76 28.69
N ARG A 58 12.42 15.46 28.75
CA ARG A 58 13.21 15.03 27.59
C ARG A 58 12.59 13.83 26.90
N ASP A 59 12.22 12.81 27.68
CA ASP A 59 11.60 11.60 27.16
C ASP A 59 10.18 11.87 26.61
N PHE A 60 9.45 12.82 27.21
CA PHE A 60 8.17 13.30 26.70
C PHE A 60 8.31 14.04 25.36
N VAL A 61 9.25 14.98 25.24
CA VAL A 61 9.56 15.67 23.97
C VAL A 61 9.96 14.66 22.90
N ALA A 62 10.81 13.67 23.23
CA ALA A 62 11.15 12.59 22.31
C ALA A 62 9.92 11.77 21.90
N LYS A 63 8.98 11.49 22.81
CA LYS A 63 7.71 10.81 22.54
C LYS A 63 6.74 11.62 21.69
N VAL A 64 6.74 12.95 21.82
CA VAL A 64 5.96 13.86 20.98
C VAL A 64 6.54 13.84 19.57
N ILE A 65 7.85 14.10 19.41
CA ILE A 65 8.56 14.10 18.13
C ILE A 65 8.45 12.75 17.42
N GLN A 66 8.52 11.63 18.15
CA GLN A 66 8.34 10.28 17.60
C GLN A 66 7.01 10.12 16.85
N ARG A 67 5.96 10.83 17.29
CA ARG A 67 4.62 10.80 16.71
C ARG A 67 4.38 11.91 15.68
N LEU A 68 5.33 12.82 15.48
CA LEU A 68 5.26 13.84 14.42
C LEU A 68 5.96 13.33 13.15
N GLU A 69 5.51 13.78 11.98
CA GLU A 69 6.09 13.42 10.68
C GLU A 69 7.24 14.36 10.32
N ILE A 70 8.39 14.14 10.98
CA ILE A 70 9.57 14.99 10.78
C ILE A 70 10.19 14.78 9.39
N GLY A 71 10.33 15.86 8.63
CA GLY A 71 10.95 15.89 7.31
C GLY A 71 11.08 17.33 6.78
N GLN A 72 12.05 17.55 5.88
CA GLN A 72 12.34 18.89 5.36
C GLN A 72 11.15 19.51 4.61
N ASP A 73 10.34 18.70 3.94
CA ASP A 73 9.11 19.10 3.25
C ASP A 73 7.83 18.82 4.04
N LEU A 74 7.95 18.43 5.32
CA LEU A 74 6.84 18.11 6.23
C LEU A 74 6.99 18.93 7.52
N ILE A 75 7.19 18.29 8.68
CA ILE A 75 7.39 18.98 9.97
C ILE A 75 8.88 19.15 10.25
N GLN A 76 9.32 20.37 10.57
CA GLN A 76 10.65 20.65 11.09
C GLN A 76 10.58 21.00 12.58
N VAL A 77 11.62 20.65 13.34
CA VAL A 77 11.68 20.88 14.79
C VAL A 77 13.00 21.55 15.16
N ALA A 78 12.93 22.54 16.07
CA ALA A 78 14.06 23.10 16.78
C ALA A 78 13.87 22.91 18.29
N VAL A 79 14.97 22.79 19.05
CA VAL A 79 14.93 22.58 20.50
C VAL A 79 15.94 23.49 21.19
N ALA A 80 15.52 24.16 22.26
CA ALA A 80 16.38 24.96 23.12
C ALA A 80 16.05 24.73 24.60
N GLN A 81 17.07 24.86 25.44
CA GLN A 81 16.93 24.89 26.89
C GLN A 81 17.06 26.32 27.40
N TYR A 82 16.39 26.67 28.50
CA TYR A 82 16.56 27.98 29.14
C TYR A 82 16.60 27.92 30.67
N ALA A 83 17.31 28.88 31.24
CA ALA A 83 17.42 29.16 32.67
C ALA A 83 17.76 30.65 32.84
N ASP A 84 18.93 30.97 33.41
CA ASP A 84 19.52 32.31 33.43
C ASP A 84 20.08 32.72 32.05
N THR A 85 20.28 31.74 31.18
CA THR A 85 20.66 31.88 29.77
C THR A 85 19.85 30.92 28.90
N VAL A 86 19.85 31.13 27.58
CA VAL A 86 19.21 30.22 26.61
C VAL A 86 20.28 29.49 25.82
N ARG A 87 20.19 28.16 25.75
CA ARG A 87 21.08 27.29 24.98
C ARG A 87 20.29 26.56 23.89
N PRO A 88 20.47 26.92 22.61
CA PRO A 88 19.99 26.10 21.50
C PRO A 88 20.65 24.72 21.54
N GLU A 89 19.85 23.66 21.53
CA GLU A 89 20.36 22.30 21.37
C GLU A 89 20.51 21.97 19.88
N PHE A 90 19.55 22.41 19.05
CA PHE A 90 19.64 22.41 17.58
C PHE A 90 18.54 23.28 16.93
N TYR A 91 18.78 23.69 15.69
CA TYR A 91 17.87 24.49 14.85
C TYR A 91 17.10 23.61 13.83
N PHE A 92 16.13 24.18 13.12
CA PHE A 92 15.29 23.45 12.15
C PHE A 92 16.10 22.77 11.03
N ASN A 93 17.16 23.43 10.58
CA ASN A 93 18.05 22.93 9.53
C ASN A 93 19.21 22.06 10.04
N THR A 94 19.27 21.73 11.33
CA THR A 94 20.39 20.98 11.91
C THR A 94 20.28 19.47 11.70
N HIS A 95 19.07 18.92 11.79
CA HIS A 95 18.83 17.47 11.71
C HIS A 95 17.77 17.15 10.63
N PRO A 96 18.16 16.58 9.47
CA PRO A 96 17.23 16.30 8.37
C PRO A 96 16.28 15.13 8.63
N THR A 97 16.55 14.28 9.63
CA THR A 97 15.76 13.05 9.87
C THR A 97 15.18 12.99 11.28
N LYS A 98 13.99 12.38 11.41
CA LYS A 98 13.33 12.12 12.70
C LYS A 98 14.25 11.43 13.72
N ARG A 99 15.05 10.45 13.25
CA ARG A 99 15.95 9.68 14.10
C ARG A 99 17.04 10.55 14.70
N GLU A 100 17.61 11.48 13.93
CA GLU A 100 18.64 12.39 14.41
C GLU A 100 18.08 13.39 15.42
N VAL A 101 16.91 13.97 15.14
CA VAL A 101 16.20 14.85 16.08
C VAL A 101 15.95 14.13 17.41
N ILE A 102 15.41 12.90 17.40
CA ILE A 102 15.16 12.13 18.63
C ILE A 102 16.47 11.77 19.34
N THR A 103 17.53 11.44 18.59
CA THR A 103 18.84 11.14 19.16
C THR A 103 19.45 12.37 19.84
N ALA A 104 19.33 13.54 19.22
CA ALA A 104 19.78 14.80 19.78
C ALA A 104 19.01 15.13 21.07
N VAL A 105 17.68 15.02 21.05
CA VAL A 105 16.84 15.21 22.24
C VAL A 105 17.22 14.25 23.37
N ARG A 106 17.37 12.95 23.09
CA ARG A 106 17.77 11.96 24.11
C ARG A 106 19.16 12.19 24.70
N LYS A 107 20.05 12.87 23.97
CA LYS A 107 21.40 13.24 24.43
C LYS A 107 21.43 14.53 25.25
N MET A 108 20.33 15.28 25.31
CA MET A 108 20.25 16.51 26.09
C MET A 108 20.60 16.23 27.56
N LYS A 109 21.46 17.08 28.10
CA LYS A 109 21.77 17.19 29.52
C LYS A 109 21.20 18.51 30.04
N PRO A 110 20.73 18.56 31.30
CA PRO A 110 20.19 19.79 31.86
C PRO A 110 21.21 20.94 31.77
N LEU A 111 20.72 22.16 31.62
CA LEU A 111 21.54 23.37 31.58
C LEU A 111 22.16 23.69 32.96
N ASP A 112 21.51 23.26 34.05
CA ASP A 112 21.90 23.47 35.44
C ASP A 112 22.01 24.96 35.83
N GLY A 113 21.24 25.82 35.16
CA GLY A 113 21.19 27.26 35.45
C GLY A 113 20.51 27.58 36.79
N SER A 114 20.78 28.78 37.31
CA SER A 114 20.43 29.18 38.67
C SER A 114 19.09 29.91 38.80
N ALA A 115 18.62 30.55 37.74
CA ALA A 115 17.39 31.35 37.69
C ALA A 115 16.50 30.92 36.51
N LEU A 116 15.20 31.16 36.59
CA LEU A 116 14.25 30.86 35.52
C LEU A 116 13.77 32.18 34.86
N TYR A 117 14.37 32.56 33.72
CA TYR A 117 14.01 33.78 32.97
C TYR A 117 13.21 33.43 31.72
N THR A 118 11.91 33.20 31.91
CA THR A 118 10.98 32.81 30.84
C THR A 118 10.79 33.94 29.85
N GLY A 119 10.61 35.19 30.30
CA GLY A 119 10.37 36.33 29.40
C GLY A 119 11.51 36.51 28.40
N SER A 120 12.75 36.50 28.91
CA SER A 120 13.97 36.56 28.11
C SER A 120 14.10 35.39 27.12
N ALA A 121 13.63 34.19 27.52
CA ALA A 121 13.65 33.02 26.65
C ALA A 121 12.63 33.10 25.51
N LEU A 122 11.46 33.68 25.74
CA LEU A 122 10.45 33.95 24.70
C LEU A 122 10.99 34.92 23.65
N ASP A 123 11.67 35.98 24.08
CA ASP A 123 12.36 36.91 23.18
C ASP A 123 13.45 36.22 22.36
N PHE A 124 14.23 35.34 22.99
CA PHE A 124 15.24 34.56 22.28
C PHE A 124 14.63 33.68 21.18
N VAL A 125 13.53 32.97 21.47
CA VAL A 125 12.84 32.12 20.48
C VAL A 125 12.42 32.94 19.25
N ARG A 126 11.76 34.06 19.47
CA ARG A 126 11.30 34.96 18.40
C ARG A 126 12.45 35.47 17.55
N ASN A 127 13.52 35.92 18.20
CA ASN A 127 14.61 36.63 17.53
C ASN A 127 15.67 35.70 16.91
N ASN A 128 15.75 34.43 17.35
CA ASN A 128 16.83 33.53 16.93
C ASN A 128 16.33 32.22 16.31
N LEU A 129 15.26 31.60 16.84
CA LEU A 129 14.80 30.28 16.37
C LEU A 129 13.83 30.38 15.19
N PHE A 130 12.92 31.35 15.17
CA PHE A 130 12.03 31.60 14.03
C PHE A 130 12.64 32.54 12.98
N THR A 131 13.88 32.26 12.58
CA THR A 131 14.63 33.02 11.56
C THR A 131 14.99 32.13 10.38
N SER A 132 15.10 32.69 9.18
CA SER A 132 15.50 31.92 7.99
C SER A 132 16.89 31.28 8.15
N SER A 133 17.81 31.92 8.89
CA SER A 133 19.12 31.36 9.23
C SER A 133 19.05 30.11 10.11
N ALA A 134 18.05 30.03 10.99
CA ALA A 134 17.78 28.85 11.80
C ALA A 134 16.98 27.76 11.04
N GLY A 135 16.69 27.99 9.76
CA GLY A 135 15.96 27.06 8.90
C GLY A 135 14.44 27.22 8.90
N TYR A 136 13.89 28.24 9.58
CA TYR A 136 12.45 28.51 9.53
C TYR A 136 12.02 28.88 8.10
N ARG A 137 10.97 28.23 7.61
CA ARG A 137 10.46 28.35 6.24
C ARG A 137 9.55 29.56 6.06
N ALA A 138 10.09 30.74 6.34
CA ALA A 138 9.36 32.01 6.29
C ALA A 138 8.75 32.31 4.91
N ALA A 139 9.48 32.01 3.83
CA ALA A 139 9.04 32.28 2.45
C ALA A 139 7.85 31.41 2.01
N GLU A 140 7.62 30.28 2.68
CA GLU A 140 6.52 29.35 2.41
C GLU A 140 5.29 29.64 3.29
N GLY A 141 5.35 30.63 4.19
CA GLY A 141 4.22 30.98 5.07
C GLY A 141 3.91 29.92 6.13
N ILE A 142 4.89 29.09 6.52
CA ILE A 142 4.67 27.98 7.45
C ILE A 142 4.31 28.48 8.86
N PRO A 143 3.30 27.88 9.53
CA PRO A 143 2.93 28.24 10.90
C PRO A 143 4.09 28.12 11.90
N LYS A 144 4.26 29.14 12.75
CA LYS A 144 5.25 29.15 13.85
C LYS A 144 4.63 28.59 15.12
N LEU A 145 5.07 27.40 15.54
CA LEU A 145 4.53 26.73 16.75
C LEU A 145 5.58 26.68 17.85
N LEU A 146 5.26 27.16 19.05
CA LEU A 146 6.12 27.09 20.23
C LEU A 146 5.51 26.16 21.28
N VAL A 147 6.25 25.17 21.76
CA VAL A 147 5.90 24.37 22.95
C VAL A 147 6.82 24.78 24.09
N LEU A 148 6.29 25.59 25.02
CA LEU A 148 6.96 25.98 26.24
C LEU A 148 6.72 24.92 27.33
N ILE A 149 7.79 24.44 27.96
CA ILE A 149 7.73 23.55 29.11
C ILE A 149 8.48 24.20 30.28
N THR A 150 7.76 24.51 31.36
CA THR A 150 8.30 25.23 32.53
C THR A 150 7.95 24.55 33.85
N GLY A 151 8.91 24.47 34.78
CA GLY A 151 8.73 23.86 36.10
C GLY A 151 8.47 24.85 37.24
N GLY A 152 8.45 26.15 36.96
CA GLY A 152 8.36 27.19 37.99
C GLY A 152 7.83 28.52 37.46
N LYS A 153 7.69 29.48 38.39
CA LYS A 153 7.35 30.88 38.12
C LYS A 153 8.55 31.63 37.56
N SER A 154 8.34 32.50 36.57
CA SER A 154 9.42 33.31 36.02
C SER A 154 9.98 34.33 37.03
N LEU A 155 11.28 34.61 36.96
CA LEU A 155 11.96 35.64 37.76
C LEU A 155 12.14 36.97 37.02
N ASP A 156 11.70 37.04 35.76
CA ASP A 156 11.65 38.24 34.92
C ASP A 156 10.22 38.50 34.40
N GLU A 157 10.01 39.70 33.84
CA GLU A 157 8.71 40.12 33.31
C GLU A 157 8.32 39.34 32.05
N ILE A 158 7.12 38.74 32.05
CA ILE A 158 6.64 37.88 30.95
C ILE A 158 5.62 38.56 30.02
N SER A 159 4.93 39.60 30.48
CA SER A 159 3.80 40.19 29.76
C SER A 159 4.19 40.82 28.42
N GLN A 160 5.28 41.60 28.39
CA GLN A 160 5.75 42.21 27.13
C GLN A 160 6.23 41.14 26.12
N PRO A 161 7.14 40.21 26.48
CA PRO A 161 7.55 39.13 25.57
C PRO A 161 6.38 38.27 25.05
N ALA A 162 5.41 37.94 25.91
CA ALA A 162 4.22 37.16 25.52
C ALA A 162 3.35 37.91 24.49
N GLN A 163 3.11 39.21 24.68
CA GLN A 163 2.39 40.04 23.72
C GLN A 163 3.13 40.14 22.38
N GLU A 164 4.45 40.24 22.42
CA GLU A 164 5.29 40.32 21.23
C GLU A 164 5.39 38.99 20.45
N LEU A 165 5.36 37.84 21.14
CA LEU A 165 5.19 36.53 20.50
C LEU A 165 3.89 36.45 19.71
N LYS A 166 2.77 36.87 20.32
CA LYS A 166 1.44 36.86 19.68
C LYS A 166 1.41 37.79 18.48
N ARG A 167 1.95 39.01 18.60
CA ARG A 167 2.10 39.97 17.47
C ARG A 167 2.96 39.42 16.34
N SER A 168 3.92 38.54 16.64
CA SER A 168 4.81 37.90 15.67
C SER A 168 4.23 36.62 15.05
N SER A 169 2.96 36.33 15.33
CA SER A 169 2.21 35.15 14.87
C SER A 169 2.85 33.83 15.30
N ILE A 170 3.46 33.80 16.49
CA ILE A 170 3.97 32.58 17.10
C ILE A 170 2.87 32.01 18.00
N MET A 171 2.41 30.81 17.67
CA MET A 171 1.33 30.14 18.40
C MET A 171 1.94 29.25 19.49
N ALA A 172 1.83 29.71 20.75
CA ALA A 172 2.44 29.06 21.89
C ALA A 172 1.49 28.07 22.60
N PHE A 173 2.02 26.91 22.94
CA PHE A 173 1.48 25.90 23.84
C PHE A 173 2.26 26.02 25.15
N ALA A 174 1.57 26.03 26.28
CA ALA A 174 2.19 26.22 27.58
C ALA A 174 1.97 24.99 28.46
N ILE A 175 3.06 24.33 28.88
CA ILE A 175 3.03 23.14 29.72
C ILE A 175 3.74 23.46 31.03
N GLY A 176 3.02 23.41 32.15
CA GLY A 176 3.58 23.68 33.47
C GLY A 176 3.08 22.70 34.52
N ASN A 177 3.94 22.28 35.45
CA ASN A 177 3.49 21.49 36.60
C ASN A 177 2.84 22.41 37.65
N LYS A 178 2.47 21.86 38.82
CA LYS A 178 1.91 22.64 39.94
C LYS A 178 2.83 23.77 40.48
N GLY A 179 4.12 23.77 40.14
CA GLY A 179 5.06 24.82 40.53
C GLY A 179 5.07 26.02 39.59
N ALA A 180 4.49 25.88 38.39
CA ALA A 180 4.34 26.98 37.43
C ALA A 180 3.14 27.88 37.79
N ASP A 181 3.25 29.16 37.47
CA ASP A 181 2.18 30.13 37.65
C ASP A 181 1.19 30.05 36.48
N GLN A 182 -0.06 29.66 36.77
CA GLN A 182 -1.08 29.43 35.73
C GLN A 182 -1.41 30.71 34.93
N ALA A 183 -1.38 31.89 35.57
CA ALA A 183 -1.68 33.14 34.87
C ALA A 183 -0.57 33.48 33.86
N GLU A 184 0.69 33.18 34.19
CA GLU A 184 1.81 33.33 33.26
C GLU A 184 1.65 32.39 32.05
N LEU A 185 1.23 31.14 32.27
CA LEU A 185 1.00 30.17 31.18
C LEU A 185 -0.15 30.60 30.26
N GLU A 186 -1.26 31.09 30.82
CA GLU A 186 -2.41 31.60 30.07
C GLU A 186 -2.06 32.87 29.28
N GLU A 187 -1.23 33.74 29.85
CA GLU A 187 -0.76 34.95 29.15
C GLU A 187 0.15 34.60 27.96
N ILE A 188 1.01 33.58 28.10
CA ILE A 188 1.92 33.14 27.04
C ILE A 188 1.20 32.34 25.95
N ALA A 189 0.30 31.42 26.33
CA ALA A 189 -0.38 30.55 25.40
C ALA A 189 -1.18 31.34 24.35
N PHE A 190 -1.26 30.76 23.14
CA PHE A 190 -2.05 31.34 22.06
C PHE A 190 -3.55 31.36 22.41
N ASP A 191 -4.03 30.28 23.04
CA ASP A 191 -5.37 30.16 23.59
C ASP A 191 -5.32 29.42 24.93
N SER A 192 -6.25 29.73 25.82
CA SER A 192 -6.36 29.09 27.15
C SER A 192 -6.49 27.56 27.10
N SER A 193 -7.09 27.00 26.03
CA SER A 193 -7.19 25.55 25.81
C SER A 193 -5.86 24.87 25.46
N LEU A 194 -4.82 25.65 25.15
CA LEU A 194 -3.46 25.19 24.87
C LEU A 194 -2.54 25.29 26.11
N VAL A 195 -3.12 25.56 27.27
CA VAL A 195 -2.47 25.46 28.57
C VAL A 195 -2.69 24.06 29.13
N PHE A 196 -1.60 23.37 29.45
CA PHE A 196 -1.66 22.03 30.01
C PHE A 196 -0.94 21.96 31.34
N ILE A 197 -1.66 21.49 32.37
CA ILE A 197 -1.16 21.45 33.74
C ILE A 197 -1.14 20.01 34.25
N PRO A 198 -0.11 19.19 33.92
CA PRO A 198 0.05 17.89 34.52
C PRO A 198 0.28 18.01 36.04
N ALA A 199 -0.22 17.03 36.80
CA ALA A 199 -0.08 17.01 38.25
C ALA A 199 1.40 17.02 38.71
N GLU A 200 2.28 16.37 37.93
CA GLU A 200 3.73 16.33 38.10
C GLU A 200 4.41 15.95 36.77
N PHE A 201 5.69 16.27 36.61
CA PHE A 201 6.49 15.85 35.45
C PHE A 201 6.95 14.41 35.58
N ARG A 202 6.01 13.48 35.47
CA ARG A 202 6.26 12.04 35.42
C ARG A 202 5.64 11.41 34.18
N ALA A 203 6.06 10.18 33.88
CA ALA A 203 5.67 9.46 32.68
C ALA A 203 4.15 9.36 32.50
N ALA A 204 3.39 9.00 33.54
CA ALA A 204 1.93 8.80 33.43
C ALA A 204 1.14 10.10 33.21
N PRO A 205 1.31 11.18 34.02
CA PRO A 205 0.62 12.45 33.77
C PRO A 205 0.95 13.05 32.40
N LEU A 206 2.22 13.05 32.00
CA LEU A 206 2.66 13.54 30.69
C LEU A 206 2.08 12.69 29.55
N GLN A 207 1.96 11.39 29.72
CA GLN A 207 1.37 10.49 28.72
C GLN A 207 -0.13 10.74 28.52
N GLY A 208 -0.88 11.06 29.58
CA GLY A 208 -2.33 11.35 29.49
C GLY A 208 -2.64 12.63 28.70
N MET A 209 -1.73 13.60 28.72
CA MET A 209 -1.84 14.88 28.00
C MET A 209 -1.48 14.79 26.52
N LEU A 210 -0.75 13.73 26.14
CA LEU A 210 -0.15 13.59 24.82
C LEU A 210 -1.15 13.66 23.66
N PRO A 211 -2.37 13.06 23.72
CA PRO A 211 -3.37 13.25 22.66
C PRO A 211 -3.81 14.70 22.50
N GLY A 212 -4.03 15.40 23.62
CA GLY A 212 -4.47 16.81 23.63
C GLY A 212 -3.40 17.78 23.12
N LEU A 213 -2.11 17.46 23.29
CA LEU A 213 -1.00 18.24 22.73
C LEU A 213 -0.75 17.92 21.25
N LEU A 214 -0.82 16.64 20.85
CA LEU A 214 -0.50 16.22 19.49
C LEU A 214 -1.55 16.64 18.46
N ALA A 215 -2.83 16.65 18.83
CA ALA A 215 -3.88 17.05 17.91
C ALA A 215 -3.65 18.48 17.39
N PRO A 216 -3.54 19.52 18.23
CA PRO A 216 -3.31 20.87 17.72
C PRO A 216 -1.91 21.07 17.14
N LEU A 217 -0.85 20.37 17.62
CA LEU A 217 0.47 20.45 16.96
C LEU A 217 0.46 19.98 15.50
N ARG A 218 -0.47 19.09 15.13
CA ARG A 218 -0.65 18.62 13.76
C ARG A 218 -1.62 19.50 12.97
N THR A 219 -2.68 19.97 13.62
CA THR A 219 -3.83 20.58 12.93
C THR A 219 -3.83 22.11 12.95
N LEU A 220 -3.11 22.77 13.86
CA LEU A 220 -3.12 24.23 13.98
C LEU A 220 -2.40 24.88 12.79
N THR A 221 -3.15 25.60 11.96
CA THR A 221 -2.69 26.42 10.83
C THR A 221 -3.19 27.84 11.03
N GLY A 222 -2.35 28.86 10.77
CA GLY A 222 -2.80 30.24 10.89
C GLY A 222 -1.77 31.29 10.47
N THR A 223 -2.18 32.15 9.54
CA THR A 223 -1.85 33.59 9.53
C THR A 223 -2.83 34.31 10.47
N PRO A 224 -2.44 35.43 11.10
CA PRO A 224 -3.16 36.04 12.25
C PRO A 224 -4.53 36.68 11.92
N GLU A 225 -5.11 36.46 10.74
CA GLU A 225 -6.47 36.90 10.41
C GLU A 225 -7.44 35.72 10.41
N VAL A 226 -7.63 35.07 11.56
CA VAL A 226 -8.77 34.17 11.76
C VAL A 226 -9.44 34.52 13.06
N HIS A 227 -10.71 34.88 12.97
CA HIS A 227 -11.62 35.01 14.09
C HIS A 227 -11.74 33.63 14.76
N ALA A 228 -10.83 33.33 15.70
CA ALA A 228 -10.57 31.98 16.21
C ALA A 228 -11.83 31.22 16.69
N ASN A 229 -12.91 31.95 17.05
CA ASN A 229 -14.16 31.40 17.56
C ASN A 229 -15.34 31.39 16.56
N LYS A 230 -15.18 31.88 15.31
CA LYS A 230 -16.24 31.86 14.28
C LYS A 230 -16.15 30.61 13.41
N ARG A 231 -17.25 29.87 13.24
CA ARG A 231 -17.33 28.70 12.33
C ARG A 231 -18.70 28.62 11.68
N ASP A 232 -18.76 28.12 10.46
CA ASP A 232 -20.03 27.79 9.81
C ASP A 232 -20.11 26.27 9.62
N ILE A 233 -21.07 25.63 10.30
CA ILE A 233 -21.20 24.17 10.34
C ILE A 233 -22.53 23.76 9.70
N ILE A 234 -22.47 22.95 8.65
CA ILE A 234 -23.64 22.30 8.05
C ILE A 234 -23.70 20.85 8.50
N PHE A 235 -24.81 20.45 9.08
CA PHE A 235 -25.14 19.04 9.32
C PHE A 235 -25.85 18.46 8.10
N LEU A 236 -25.29 17.43 7.50
CA LEU A 236 -25.90 16.69 6.40
C LEU A 236 -26.23 15.27 6.87
N LEU A 237 -27.51 15.02 7.11
CA LEU A 237 -27.98 13.83 7.82
C LEU A 237 -28.73 12.88 6.89
N ASP A 238 -28.39 11.61 6.95
CA ASP A 238 -29.16 10.54 6.32
C ASP A 238 -30.57 10.48 6.93
N GLY A 239 -31.56 10.82 6.10
CA GLY A 239 -32.99 10.80 6.39
C GLY A 239 -33.70 9.60 5.78
N SER A 240 -32.97 8.60 5.28
CA SER A 240 -33.51 7.44 4.56
C SER A 240 -34.09 6.37 5.50
N ALA A 241 -34.68 5.34 4.89
CA ALA A 241 -35.14 4.14 5.60
C ALA A 241 -33.99 3.35 6.27
N ASN A 242 -32.73 3.54 5.86
CA ASN A 242 -31.56 2.87 6.47
C ASN A 242 -31.32 3.30 7.91
N VAL A 243 -31.62 4.56 8.24
CA VAL A 243 -31.68 5.03 9.63
C VAL A 243 -32.94 4.50 10.30
N GLY A 244 -34.10 4.73 9.67
CA GLY A 244 -35.38 4.26 10.17
C GLY A 244 -35.91 5.03 11.39
N LYS A 245 -37.23 4.96 11.63
CA LYS A 245 -37.92 5.77 12.67
C LYS A 245 -37.45 5.46 14.09
N THR A 246 -36.98 4.23 14.34
CA THR A 246 -36.51 3.79 15.65
C THR A 246 -35.16 4.42 16.01
N ASN A 247 -34.27 4.60 15.03
CA ASN A 247 -32.90 5.07 15.29
C ASN A 247 -32.74 6.58 15.10
N PHE A 248 -33.61 7.23 14.33
CA PHE A 248 -33.57 8.68 14.11
C PHE A 248 -33.53 9.53 15.39
N PRO A 249 -34.20 9.17 16.50
CA PRO A 249 -34.03 9.86 17.79
C PRO A 249 -32.56 9.97 18.24
N TYR A 250 -31.73 8.94 18.02
CA TYR A 250 -30.30 9.00 18.38
C TYR A 250 -29.52 9.99 17.51
N VAL A 251 -29.83 10.06 16.21
CA VAL A 251 -29.25 11.04 15.29
C VAL A 251 -29.62 12.47 15.72
N ARG A 252 -30.90 12.69 16.05
CA ARG A 252 -31.39 13.96 16.56
C ARG A 252 -30.69 14.35 17.87
N ASP A 253 -30.61 13.43 18.83
CA ASP A 253 -30.00 13.69 20.14
C ASP A 253 -28.49 13.96 20.01
N PHE A 254 -27.80 13.27 19.10
CA PHE A 254 -26.41 13.56 18.76
C PHE A 254 -26.20 15.00 18.29
N VAL A 255 -27.00 15.46 17.31
CA VAL A 255 -26.90 16.84 16.80
C VAL A 255 -27.25 17.84 17.89
N MET A 256 -28.29 17.59 18.70
CA MET A 256 -28.63 18.46 19.83
C MET A 256 -27.50 18.58 20.85
N ASN A 257 -26.87 17.47 21.23
CA ASN A 257 -25.77 17.46 22.20
C ASN A 257 -24.56 18.25 21.69
N LEU A 258 -24.27 18.14 20.39
CA LEU A 258 -23.19 18.89 19.77
C LEU A 258 -23.50 20.39 19.72
N VAL A 259 -24.68 20.78 19.24
CA VAL A 259 -25.14 22.18 19.23
C VAL A 259 -25.14 22.78 20.63
N ASN A 260 -25.54 22.01 21.66
CA ASN A 260 -25.55 22.48 23.04
C ASN A 260 -24.14 22.79 23.57
N SER A 261 -23.15 21.99 23.14
CA SER A 261 -21.74 22.10 23.56
C SER A 261 -20.94 23.15 22.78
N LEU A 262 -21.44 23.63 21.64
CA LEU A 262 -20.82 24.65 20.80
C LEU A 262 -21.26 26.06 21.19
N ASP A 263 -20.43 27.06 20.98
CA ASP A 263 -20.78 28.48 21.21
C ASP A 263 -21.55 29.08 20.02
N VAL A 264 -22.80 28.65 19.89
CA VAL A 264 -23.68 28.99 18.76
C VAL A 264 -24.24 30.41 18.89
N GLY A 265 -23.99 31.23 17.88
CA GLY A 265 -24.47 32.60 17.76
C GLY A 265 -24.03 33.25 16.45
N ASN A 266 -24.72 34.33 16.04
CA ASN A 266 -24.48 35.02 14.76
C ASN A 266 -23.04 35.50 14.55
N ASP A 267 -22.38 35.90 15.65
CA ASP A 267 -21.01 36.40 15.68
C ASP A 267 -19.97 35.33 16.08
N ASN A 268 -20.41 34.11 16.39
CA ASN A 268 -19.57 32.96 16.76
C ASN A 268 -19.85 31.80 15.79
N ILE A 269 -20.38 30.67 16.27
CA ILE A 269 -20.68 29.49 15.43
C ILE A 269 -22.08 29.58 14.84
N ARG A 270 -22.21 29.49 13.51
CA ARG A 270 -23.48 29.34 12.79
C ARG A 270 -23.69 27.89 12.41
N VAL A 271 -24.95 27.44 12.46
CA VAL A 271 -25.34 26.05 12.20
C VAL A 271 -26.47 26.00 11.18
N GLY A 272 -26.34 25.13 10.18
CA GLY A 272 -27.39 24.76 9.23
C GLY A 272 -27.60 23.25 9.23
N LEU A 273 -28.75 22.78 8.74
CA LEU A 273 -29.10 21.37 8.72
C LEU A 273 -29.87 20.99 7.45
N VAL A 274 -29.45 19.89 6.84
CA VAL A 274 -30.02 19.26 5.65
C VAL A 274 -30.23 17.78 5.94
N GLN A 275 -31.41 17.25 5.63
CA GLN A 275 -31.64 15.81 5.55
C GLN A 275 -31.52 15.34 4.09
N PHE A 276 -31.11 14.10 3.84
CA PHE A 276 -31.10 13.54 2.49
C PHE A 276 -31.48 12.06 2.46
N SER A 277 -32.10 11.65 1.36
CA SER A 277 -32.37 10.25 1.00
C SER A 277 -32.28 10.12 -0.52
N ASP A 278 -33.40 9.90 -1.21
CA ASP A 278 -33.49 10.01 -2.67
C ASP A 278 -33.18 11.46 -3.13
N THR A 279 -33.57 12.44 -2.32
CA THR A 279 -33.33 13.88 -2.57
C THR A 279 -32.97 14.62 -1.27
N PRO A 280 -32.13 15.67 -1.35
CA PRO A 280 -31.80 16.50 -0.19
C PRO A 280 -32.91 17.52 0.12
N VAL A 281 -33.20 17.72 1.40
CA VAL A 281 -34.18 18.68 1.93
C VAL A 281 -33.52 19.56 2.99
N THR A 282 -33.60 20.87 2.78
CA THR A 282 -33.13 21.86 3.77
C THR A 282 -34.13 21.98 4.91
N GLU A 283 -33.69 21.71 6.13
CA GLU A 283 -34.48 21.96 7.35
C GLU A 283 -34.31 23.43 7.79
N PHE A 284 -33.06 23.91 7.82
CA PHE A 284 -32.75 25.33 8.00
C PHE A 284 -31.33 25.66 7.52
N SER A 285 -31.11 26.92 7.11
CA SER A 285 -29.81 27.45 6.65
C SER A 285 -29.05 28.14 7.79
N LEU A 286 -27.77 28.48 7.57
CA LEU A 286 -26.87 29.08 8.58
C LEU A 286 -27.38 30.41 9.16
N ASN A 287 -28.24 31.12 8.42
CA ASN A 287 -28.81 32.41 8.79
C ASN A 287 -30.29 32.34 9.21
N THR A 288 -30.88 31.14 9.31
CA THR A 288 -32.31 30.98 9.64
C THR A 288 -32.59 31.27 11.12
N TYR A 289 -31.78 30.72 12.02
CA TYR A 289 -31.94 30.90 13.47
C TYR A 289 -30.75 31.68 14.04
N GLN A 290 -31.05 32.64 14.90
CA GLN A 290 -30.02 33.54 15.48
C GLN A 290 -29.54 33.11 16.86
N THR A 291 -30.32 32.27 17.55
CA THR A 291 -30.01 31.83 18.91
C THR A 291 -29.94 30.31 19.01
N LYS A 292 -29.06 29.82 19.90
CA LYS A 292 -28.99 28.39 20.25
C LYS A 292 -30.34 27.82 20.70
N SER A 293 -31.14 28.62 21.41
CA SER A 293 -32.46 28.20 21.90
C SER A 293 -33.44 27.89 20.77
N ASP A 294 -33.44 28.69 19.70
CA ASP A 294 -34.34 28.49 18.55
C ASP A 294 -33.95 27.23 17.76
N ILE A 295 -32.64 27.02 17.56
CA ILE A 295 -32.11 25.81 16.91
C ILE A 295 -32.51 24.56 17.71
N LEU A 296 -32.27 24.55 19.02
CA LEU A 296 -32.67 23.43 19.89
C LEU A 296 -34.20 23.24 19.92
N GLY A 297 -34.97 24.32 19.85
CA GLY A 297 -36.43 24.28 19.75
C GLY A 297 -36.91 23.55 18.49
N HIS A 298 -36.30 23.85 17.34
CA HIS A 298 -36.59 23.19 16.06
C HIS A 298 -36.11 21.73 16.05
N LEU A 299 -34.88 21.46 16.51
CA LEU A 299 -34.31 20.11 16.55
C LEU A 299 -35.19 19.13 17.34
N ARG A 300 -35.84 19.55 18.45
CA ARG A 300 -36.76 18.70 19.22
C ARG A 300 -37.94 18.18 18.41
N GLN A 301 -38.38 18.94 17.41
CA GLN A 301 -39.53 18.60 16.57
C GLN A 301 -39.12 17.88 15.27
N LEU A 302 -37.82 17.80 14.97
CA LEU A 302 -37.28 17.20 13.76
C LEU A 302 -37.76 15.75 13.59
N GLN A 303 -38.28 15.45 12.40
CA GLN A 303 -38.78 14.13 12.00
C GLN A 303 -37.92 13.56 10.88
N LEU A 304 -37.83 12.23 10.82
CA LEU A 304 -37.17 11.52 9.73
C LEU A 304 -37.87 11.86 8.40
N GLN A 305 -37.11 12.35 7.41
CA GLN A 305 -37.61 12.66 6.07
C GLN A 305 -38.26 11.45 5.38
N GLY A 306 -37.61 10.29 5.47
CA GLY A 306 -37.97 9.08 4.73
C GLY A 306 -37.44 9.07 3.29
N GLY A 307 -37.48 7.90 2.67
CA GLY A 307 -36.95 7.65 1.32
C GLY A 307 -36.26 6.28 1.26
N SER A 308 -36.27 5.65 0.09
CA SER A 308 -35.67 4.32 -0.09
C SER A 308 -34.23 4.37 -0.55
N GLY A 309 -33.85 5.39 -1.33
CA GLY A 309 -32.50 5.57 -1.83
C GLY A 309 -31.64 6.44 -0.93
N LEU A 310 -30.33 6.37 -1.17
CA LEU A 310 -29.30 7.11 -0.45
C LEU A 310 -28.33 7.77 -1.45
N ASN A 311 -28.69 8.96 -1.95
CA ASN A 311 -27.93 9.67 -2.97
C ASN A 311 -26.97 10.69 -2.34
N THR A 312 -25.85 10.20 -1.79
CA THR A 312 -24.85 11.02 -1.09
C THR A 312 -24.20 12.05 -2.02
N GLY A 313 -23.91 11.70 -3.28
CA GLY A 313 -23.28 12.62 -4.23
C GLY A 313 -24.14 13.83 -4.59
N SER A 314 -25.43 13.60 -4.83
CA SER A 314 -26.44 14.64 -5.01
C SER A 314 -26.55 15.55 -3.78
N ALA A 315 -26.54 14.97 -2.58
CA ALA A 315 -26.62 15.70 -1.32
C ALA A 315 -25.39 16.60 -1.09
N LEU A 316 -24.18 16.10 -1.35
CA LEU A 316 -22.93 16.89 -1.29
C LEU A 316 -22.95 18.07 -2.27
N SER A 317 -23.40 17.84 -3.50
CA SER A 317 -23.54 18.89 -4.52
C SER A 317 -24.55 19.96 -4.09
N TYR A 318 -25.65 19.53 -3.47
CA TYR A 318 -26.70 20.42 -3.00
C TYR A 318 -26.24 21.34 -1.86
N VAL A 319 -25.52 20.82 -0.86
CA VAL A 319 -25.00 21.67 0.23
C VAL A 319 -23.95 22.65 -0.26
N GLN A 320 -23.11 22.25 -1.22
CA GLN A 320 -22.16 23.16 -1.87
C GLN A 320 -22.88 24.32 -2.56
N ALA A 321 -23.92 24.02 -3.35
CA ALA A 321 -24.60 25.00 -4.19
C ALA A 321 -25.56 25.93 -3.41
N ASN A 322 -26.08 25.49 -2.26
CA ASN A 322 -27.14 26.22 -1.55
C ASN A 322 -26.72 26.72 -0.16
N HIS A 323 -25.92 25.96 0.59
CA HIS A 323 -25.62 26.24 2.00
C HIS A 323 -24.27 26.92 2.21
N PHE A 324 -23.22 26.45 1.53
CA PHE A 324 -21.91 27.10 1.54
C PHE A 324 -21.84 28.30 0.58
N THR A 325 -22.86 29.14 0.64
CA THR A 325 -23.01 30.37 -0.14
C THR A 325 -23.44 31.52 0.76
N GLU A 326 -23.18 32.75 0.32
CA GLU A 326 -23.61 33.96 1.05
C GLU A 326 -25.14 33.99 1.25
N ALA A 327 -25.91 33.53 0.26
CA ALA A 327 -27.36 33.41 0.34
C ALA A 327 -27.80 32.37 1.41
N GLY A 328 -27.05 31.27 1.55
CA GLY A 328 -27.23 30.27 2.61
C GLY A 328 -26.75 30.72 3.99
N GLY A 329 -26.18 31.92 4.12
CA GLY A 329 -25.69 32.48 5.37
C GLY A 329 -24.23 32.17 5.70
N SER A 330 -23.50 31.53 4.78
CA SER A 330 -22.07 31.24 4.91
C SER A 330 -21.23 32.51 4.83
N ARG A 331 -20.25 32.58 5.71
CA ARG A 331 -19.22 33.63 5.83
C ARG A 331 -17.91 33.21 5.13
N ILE A 332 -18.00 32.35 4.12
CA ILE A 332 -16.83 31.87 3.36
C ILE A 332 -15.98 33.01 2.77
N ARG A 333 -16.61 34.14 2.38
CA ARG A 333 -15.94 35.36 1.88
C ARG A 333 -15.22 36.17 2.98
N GLU A 334 -15.60 35.97 4.24
CA GLU A 334 -14.93 36.55 5.42
C GLU A 334 -13.82 35.64 5.95
N HIS A 335 -13.45 34.60 5.20
CA HIS A 335 -12.45 33.59 5.59
C HIS A 335 -12.79 32.86 6.90
N VAL A 336 -14.08 32.80 7.27
CA VAL A 336 -14.56 31.96 8.36
C VAL A 336 -14.47 30.49 7.92
N PRO A 337 -13.91 29.58 8.74
CA PRO A 337 -13.84 28.17 8.37
C PRO A 337 -15.21 27.55 8.16
N GLN A 338 -15.33 26.78 7.07
CA GLN A 338 -16.56 26.13 6.61
C GLN A 338 -16.45 24.61 6.86
N LEU A 339 -17.41 24.04 7.58
CA LEU A 339 -17.41 22.65 8.00
C LEU A 339 -18.70 21.95 7.56
N LEU A 340 -18.56 20.75 7.02
CA LEU A 340 -19.65 19.84 6.71
C LEU A 340 -19.53 18.62 7.62
N LEU A 341 -20.58 18.27 8.37
CA LEU A 341 -20.65 17.02 9.10
C LEU A 341 -21.68 16.11 8.43
N LEU A 342 -21.18 15.13 7.67
CA LEU A 342 -21.98 14.10 7.02
C LEU A 342 -22.23 12.94 7.99
N LEU A 343 -23.49 12.57 8.19
CA LEU A 343 -23.88 11.37 8.93
C LEU A 343 -24.65 10.43 7.99
N THR A 344 -24.16 9.21 7.81
CA THR A 344 -24.79 8.20 6.93
C THR A 344 -24.88 6.82 7.56
N ALA A 345 -25.86 6.02 7.13
CA ALA A 345 -26.11 4.67 7.61
C ALA A 345 -26.09 3.59 6.51
N GLY A 346 -25.56 3.91 5.34
CA GLY A 346 -25.46 2.99 4.20
C GLY A 346 -24.46 3.43 3.15
N GLN A 347 -24.40 2.66 2.06
CA GLN A 347 -23.61 2.98 0.86
C GLN A 347 -24.39 3.90 -0.08
N SER A 348 -23.71 4.87 -0.69
CA SER A 348 -24.33 5.76 -1.70
C SER A 348 -24.76 4.99 -2.95
N GLU A 349 -25.94 5.34 -3.47
CA GLU A 349 -26.51 4.80 -4.72
C GLU A 349 -26.09 5.61 -5.96
N ASP A 350 -25.54 6.81 -5.77
CA ASP A 350 -25.02 7.67 -6.83
C ASP A 350 -23.51 7.96 -6.69
N SER A 351 -22.93 8.54 -7.75
CA SER A 351 -21.52 8.92 -7.78
C SER A 351 -21.28 10.17 -6.91
N TYR A 352 -20.40 10.05 -5.92
CA TYR A 352 -20.13 11.11 -4.93
C TYR A 352 -18.76 11.79 -5.10
N LEU A 353 -17.78 11.13 -5.75
CA LEU A 353 -16.39 11.60 -5.79
C LEU A 353 -16.24 13.01 -6.37
N GLN A 354 -16.99 13.33 -7.41
CA GLN A 354 -16.94 14.66 -8.02
C GLN A 354 -17.42 15.75 -7.05
N ALA A 355 -18.52 15.49 -6.34
CA ALA A 355 -19.13 16.40 -5.39
C ALA A 355 -18.23 16.59 -4.16
N ALA A 356 -17.67 15.49 -3.64
CA ALA A 356 -16.69 15.51 -2.56
C ALA A 356 -15.46 16.36 -2.92
N ASN A 357 -14.87 16.12 -4.11
CA ASN A 357 -13.73 16.91 -4.59
C ASN A 357 -14.07 18.39 -4.82
N ALA A 358 -15.33 18.70 -5.17
CA ALA A 358 -15.77 20.09 -5.32
C ALA A 358 -15.86 20.81 -3.98
N LEU A 359 -16.32 20.14 -2.92
CA LEU A 359 -16.31 20.66 -1.54
C LEU A 359 -14.87 20.90 -1.05
N THR A 360 -13.97 19.92 -1.25
CA THR A 360 -12.56 20.04 -0.85
C THR A 360 -11.87 21.22 -1.54
N ARG A 361 -12.09 21.41 -2.85
CA ARG A 361 -11.55 22.55 -3.60
C ARG A 361 -12.12 23.90 -3.15
N ALA A 362 -13.33 23.91 -2.61
CA ALA A 362 -13.92 25.11 -2.00
C ALA A 362 -13.39 25.38 -0.58
N GLY A 363 -12.45 24.58 -0.07
CA GLY A 363 -11.87 24.73 1.27
C GLY A 363 -12.82 24.30 2.39
N ILE A 364 -13.85 23.50 2.08
CA ILE A 364 -14.85 23.01 3.04
C ILE A 364 -14.32 21.74 3.71
N LEU A 365 -14.41 21.70 5.04
CA LEU A 365 -13.91 20.63 5.87
C LEU A 365 -15.00 19.59 6.15
N THR A 366 -14.96 18.46 5.44
CA THR A 366 -15.92 17.38 5.60
C THR A 366 -15.51 16.39 6.69
N PHE A 367 -16.35 16.26 7.71
CA PHE A 367 -16.32 15.23 8.76
C PHE A 367 -17.35 14.16 8.42
N CYS A 368 -17.01 12.89 8.61
CA CYS A 368 -17.89 11.78 8.29
C CYS A 368 -18.19 10.96 9.54
N VAL A 369 -19.47 10.72 9.81
CA VAL A 369 -19.95 9.83 10.86
C VAL A 369 -20.74 8.70 10.20
N GLY A 370 -20.25 7.48 10.33
CA GLY A 370 -20.94 6.28 9.85
C GLY A 370 -21.56 5.53 11.02
N ALA A 371 -22.80 5.10 10.87
CA ALA A 371 -23.44 4.17 11.81
C ALA A 371 -23.90 2.91 11.08
N ASN A 372 -23.88 1.76 11.76
CA ASN A 372 -24.42 0.50 11.24
C ASN A 372 -23.75 0.05 9.91
N GLN A 373 -24.48 0.06 8.78
CA GLN A 373 -24.01 -0.44 7.47
C GLN A 373 -23.29 0.61 6.61
N ALA A 374 -22.84 1.71 7.21
CA ALA A 374 -22.10 2.75 6.50
C ALA A 374 -20.81 2.20 5.86
N ASN A 375 -20.56 2.56 4.60
CA ASN A 375 -19.35 2.13 3.89
C ASN A 375 -18.15 2.98 4.29
N LYS A 376 -17.19 2.37 5.01
CA LYS A 376 -15.98 3.07 5.47
C LYS A 376 -15.15 3.67 4.33
N ALA A 377 -14.91 2.93 3.26
CA ALA A 377 -14.06 3.38 2.17
C ALA A 377 -14.67 4.59 1.43
N GLU A 378 -15.99 4.59 1.26
CA GLU A 378 -16.73 5.73 0.75
C GLU A 378 -16.58 6.95 1.68
N LEU A 379 -16.76 6.78 2.99
CA LEU A 379 -16.63 7.87 3.95
C LEU A 379 -15.21 8.42 4.02
N GLU A 380 -14.18 7.58 3.89
CA GLU A 380 -12.77 7.99 3.79
C GLU A 380 -12.48 8.78 2.52
N GLN A 381 -13.20 8.53 1.43
CA GLN A 381 -13.08 9.28 0.18
C GLN A 381 -13.85 10.60 0.19
N ILE A 382 -14.90 10.73 1.00
CA ILE A 382 -15.70 11.95 1.15
C ILE A 382 -15.14 12.88 2.22
N ALA A 383 -14.60 12.32 3.31
CA ALA A 383 -14.03 13.10 4.39
C ALA A 383 -12.85 13.94 3.89
N PHE A 384 -12.69 15.14 4.45
CA PHE A 384 -11.54 15.98 4.16
C PHE A 384 -10.21 15.28 4.52
N ASN A 385 -10.23 14.46 5.58
CA ASN A 385 -9.14 13.60 5.98
C ASN A 385 -9.70 12.26 6.51
N PRO A 386 -9.14 11.09 6.14
CA PRO A 386 -9.63 9.79 6.62
C PRO A 386 -9.68 9.64 8.15
N SER A 387 -8.85 10.40 8.88
CA SER A 387 -8.85 10.41 10.36
C SER A 387 -10.07 11.13 10.96
N LEU A 388 -10.86 11.83 10.14
CA LEU A 388 -12.11 12.51 10.51
C LEU A 388 -13.34 11.64 10.21
N VAL A 389 -13.12 10.36 9.94
CA VAL A 389 -14.18 9.34 9.81
C VAL A 389 -14.38 8.67 11.17
N TYR A 390 -15.59 8.77 11.69
CA TYR A 390 -16.00 8.18 12.97
C TYR A 390 -17.05 7.11 12.69
N LEU A 391 -16.69 5.85 12.91
CA LEU A 391 -17.60 4.72 12.72
C LEU A 391 -18.15 4.25 14.07
N MET A 392 -19.45 3.99 14.10
CA MET A 392 -20.17 3.47 15.25
C MET A 392 -20.83 2.14 14.85
N ASP A 393 -20.71 1.15 15.72
CA ASP A 393 -21.36 -0.15 15.52
C ASP A 393 -22.89 -0.01 15.54
N ASP A 394 -23.42 0.92 16.34
CA ASP A 394 -24.85 1.17 16.46
C ASP A 394 -25.19 2.65 16.74
N PHE A 395 -26.40 3.07 16.36
CA PHE A 395 -26.90 4.44 16.55
C PHE A 395 -26.96 4.85 18.02
N SER A 396 -27.16 3.91 18.96
CA SER A 396 -27.20 4.20 20.40
C SER A 396 -25.88 4.75 20.95
N SER A 397 -24.77 4.60 20.22
CA SER A 397 -23.46 5.15 20.60
C SER A 397 -23.26 6.61 20.16
N LEU A 398 -24.04 7.10 19.20
CA LEU A 398 -23.91 8.46 18.66
C LEU A 398 -23.99 9.55 19.74
N PRO A 399 -24.88 9.49 20.75
CA PRO A 399 -24.97 10.55 21.76
C PRO A 399 -23.69 10.79 22.59
N ALA A 400 -22.75 9.83 22.63
CA ALA A 400 -21.46 9.95 23.33
C ALA A 400 -20.35 10.58 22.46
N LEU A 401 -20.49 10.52 21.13
CA LEU A 401 -19.51 11.03 20.17
C LEU A 401 -19.16 12.53 20.29
N PRO A 402 -20.06 13.45 20.72
CA PRO A 402 -19.73 14.87 20.83
C PRO A 402 -18.46 15.15 21.64
N GLN A 403 -18.17 14.38 22.68
CA GLN A 403 -16.95 14.55 23.48
C GLN A 403 -15.65 14.43 22.67
N GLN A 404 -15.68 13.67 21.57
CA GLN A 404 -14.54 13.48 20.67
C GLN A 404 -14.55 14.46 19.49
N LEU A 405 -15.73 14.98 19.10
CA LEU A 405 -15.90 15.84 17.92
C LEU A 405 -15.79 17.34 18.22
N ILE A 406 -16.09 17.79 19.44
CA ILE A 406 -16.09 19.24 19.77
C ILE A 406 -14.73 19.86 19.49
N GLN A 407 -13.64 19.22 19.95
CA GLN A 407 -12.29 19.77 19.77
C GLN A 407 -11.91 19.84 18.29
N PRO A 408 -12.02 18.77 17.47
CA PRO A 408 -11.81 18.86 16.03
C PRO A 408 -12.69 19.92 15.34
N LEU A 409 -14.00 19.97 15.58
CA LEU A 409 -14.92 20.91 14.92
C LEU A 409 -14.63 22.39 15.24
N THR A 410 -14.02 22.66 16.40
CA THR A 410 -13.67 24.03 16.82
C THR A 410 -12.23 24.41 16.46
N THR A 411 -11.34 23.43 16.25
CA THR A 411 -9.90 23.69 16.02
C THR A 411 -9.43 23.47 14.58
N TYR A 412 -10.18 22.73 13.75
CA TYR A 412 -9.78 22.45 12.38
C TYR A 412 -9.97 23.66 11.46
N VAL A 413 -8.95 24.01 10.67
CA VAL A 413 -8.96 25.05 9.63
C VAL A 413 -8.23 24.49 8.39
N SER A 414 -8.79 24.63 7.20
CA SER A 414 -8.21 24.07 5.97
C SER A 414 -6.84 24.67 5.64
N GLY A 415 -5.85 23.81 5.36
CA GLY A 415 -4.56 24.20 4.79
C GLY A 415 -4.62 24.41 3.28
N GLY A 416 -3.53 24.88 2.67
CA GLY A 416 -3.40 24.99 1.23
C GLY A 416 -3.54 23.62 0.54
N VAL A 417 -4.27 23.61 -0.58
CA VAL A 417 -4.67 22.40 -1.32
C VAL A 417 -3.90 22.35 -2.65
N GLU A 418 -3.20 21.26 -2.94
CA GLU A 418 -2.48 21.07 -4.22
C GLU A 418 -3.16 19.98 -5.08
N GLU A 419 -3.45 20.30 -6.34
CA GLU A 419 -4.12 19.41 -7.29
C GLU A 419 -3.12 18.47 -7.98
N VAL A 420 -3.38 17.16 -7.95
CA VAL A 420 -2.58 16.17 -8.68
C VAL A 420 -3.42 15.52 -9.78
N PRO A 421 -3.02 15.60 -11.08
CA PRO A 421 -3.75 14.96 -12.16
C PRO A 421 -3.66 13.42 -12.11
N LEU A 422 -4.80 12.73 -12.19
CA LEU A 422 -4.86 11.28 -12.35
C LEU A 422 -5.57 10.92 -13.68
N ALA A 423 -4.89 10.08 -14.48
CA ALA A 423 -5.30 9.42 -15.73
C ALA A 423 -5.27 10.21 -17.07
N GLN A 424 -4.54 9.65 -18.05
CA GLN A 424 -4.58 9.99 -19.48
C GLN A 424 -5.69 9.20 -20.19
N PRO A 425 -6.33 9.72 -21.26
CA PRO A 425 -7.32 8.97 -22.04
C PRO A 425 -6.70 7.78 -22.78
N GLU A 426 -7.39 6.64 -22.82
CA GLU A 426 -6.98 5.48 -23.64
C GLU A 426 -6.81 5.87 -25.11
N SER A 427 -5.74 5.39 -25.76
CA SER A 427 -5.39 5.75 -27.14
C SER A 427 -6.37 5.16 -28.17
N LYS A 428 -6.66 5.87 -29.27
CA LYS A 428 -7.47 5.35 -30.41
C LYS A 428 -6.82 4.11 -31.03
N ARG A 429 -7.62 3.09 -31.39
CA ARG A 429 -7.15 1.80 -31.95
C ARG A 429 -8.17 1.16 -32.88
N ASP A 430 -7.69 0.39 -33.85
CA ASP A 430 -8.51 -0.47 -34.71
C ASP A 430 -8.04 -1.93 -34.57
N ILE A 431 -8.94 -2.84 -34.23
CA ILE A 431 -8.62 -4.24 -33.97
C ILE A 431 -9.43 -5.14 -34.92
N LEU A 432 -8.74 -5.87 -35.80
CA LEU A 432 -9.32 -6.97 -36.58
C LEU A 432 -9.12 -8.27 -35.82
N PHE A 433 -10.21 -8.96 -35.52
CA PHE A 433 -10.15 -10.35 -35.09
C PHE A 433 -10.39 -11.29 -36.29
N LEU A 434 -9.42 -12.16 -36.58
CA LEU A 434 -9.41 -13.07 -37.72
C LEU A 434 -9.25 -14.52 -37.26
N PHE A 435 -10.32 -15.31 -37.36
CA PHE A 435 -10.37 -16.65 -36.78
C PHE A 435 -10.35 -17.76 -37.82
N ASP A 436 -9.75 -18.90 -37.48
CA ASP A 436 -9.85 -20.15 -38.22
C ASP A 436 -11.33 -20.57 -38.38
N GLY A 437 -11.85 -20.50 -39.60
CA GLY A 437 -13.19 -20.91 -39.98
C GLY A 437 -13.26 -22.30 -40.62
N SER A 438 -12.18 -23.09 -40.54
CA SER A 438 -12.06 -24.40 -41.16
C SER A 438 -12.76 -25.51 -40.37
N ALA A 439 -12.71 -26.74 -40.89
CA ALA A 439 -13.14 -27.93 -40.18
C ALA A 439 -12.43 -28.14 -38.81
N ASN A 440 -11.28 -27.50 -38.58
CA ASN A 440 -10.52 -27.63 -37.33
C ASN A 440 -11.30 -27.14 -36.11
N LEU A 441 -12.22 -26.18 -36.23
CA LEU A 441 -12.99 -25.67 -35.10
C LEU A 441 -14.42 -26.22 -35.02
N VAL A 442 -14.78 -27.20 -35.85
CA VAL A 442 -16.10 -27.84 -35.80
C VAL A 442 -16.30 -28.50 -34.43
N GLY A 443 -17.40 -28.14 -33.76
CA GLY A 443 -17.72 -28.56 -32.39
C GLY A 443 -17.09 -27.72 -31.27
N GLN A 444 -16.04 -26.93 -31.55
CA GLN A 444 -15.35 -26.09 -30.55
C GLN A 444 -15.52 -24.58 -30.78
N PHE A 445 -16.10 -24.19 -31.91
CA PHE A 445 -16.39 -22.79 -32.24
C PHE A 445 -17.18 -22.00 -31.17
N PRO A 446 -18.16 -22.59 -30.44
CA PRO A 446 -18.83 -21.85 -29.37
C PRO A 446 -17.86 -21.30 -28.31
N VAL A 447 -16.82 -22.05 -27.95
CA VAL A 447 -15.80 -21.62 -26.98
C VAL A 447 -15.01 -20.43 -27.53
N VAL A 448 -14.61 -20.48 -28.80
CA VAL A 448 -13.88 -19.39 -29.47
C VAL A 448 -14.74 -18.13 -29.60
N ARG A 449 -16.04 -18.29 -29.90
CA ARG A 449 -16.99 -17.19 -29.96
C ARG A 449 -17.18 -16.53 -28.59
N ASP A 450 -17.32 -17.31 -27.53
CA ASP A 450 -17.50 -16.79 -26.17
C ASP A 450 -16.22 -16.12 -25.66
N PHE A 451 -15.06 -16.64 -26.03
CA PHE A 451 -13.76 -16.00 -25.78
C PHE A 451 -13.65 -14.63 -26.45
N LEU A 452 -13.98 -14.52 -27.75
CA LEU A 452 -14.03 -13.25 -28.46
C LEU A 452 -14.99 -12.26 -27.80
N TYR A 453 -16.18 -12.72 -27.41
CA TYR A 453 -17.17 -11.89 -26.73
C TYR A 453 -16.58 -11.22 -25.48
N LYS A 454 -15.90 -12.00 -24.63
CA LYS A 454 -15.33 -11.50 -23.38
C LYS A 454 -14.18 -10.50 -23.61
N ILE A 455 -13.32 -10.73 -24.60
CA ILE A 455 -12.26 -9.76 -24.95
C ILE A 455 -12.88 -8.42 -25.35
N ILE A 456 -13.89 -8.43 -26.23
CA ILE A 456 -14.54 -7.21 -26.72
C ILE A 456 -15.25 -6.45 -25.59
N ASP A 457 -15.85 -7.16 -24.64
CA ASP A 457 -16.57 -6.57 -23.51
C ASP A 457 -15.64 -5.72 -22.61
N GLU A 458 -14.37 -6.09 -22.49
CA GLU A 458 -13.35 -5.40 -21.68
C GLU A 458 -12.66 -4.21 -22.37
N LEU A 459 -12.94 -3.97 -23.65
CA LEU A 459 -12.35 -2.88 -24.44
C LEU A 459 -13.26 -1.64 -24.49
N ASP A 460 -12.70 -0.44 -24.62
CA ASP A 460 -13.45 0.82 -24.79
C ASP A 460 -13.91 1.01 -26.26
N VAL A 461 -14.88 0.19 -26.69
CA VAL A 461 -15.39 0.18 -28.06
C VAL A 461 -16.35 1.34 -28.32
N LYS A 462 -15.91 2.31 -29.12
CA LYS A 462 -16.68 3.48 -29.55
C LYS A 462 -16.04 4.13 -30.79
N PRO A 463 -16.79 4.93 -31.59
CA PRO A 463 -16.28 5.51 -32.84
C PRO A 463 -14.97 6.31 -32.71
N GLU A 464 -14.82 7.02 -31.58
CA GLU A 464 -13.66 7.85 -31.25
C GLU A 464 -12.58 7.14 -30.42
N GLY A 465 -12.83 5.90 -30.00
CA GLY A 465 -11.93 5.07 -29.19
C GLY A 465 -11.47 3.85 -29.97
N THR A 466 -11.84 2.64 -29.50
CA THR A 466 -11.52 1.38 -30.19
C THR A 466 -12.59 1.03 -31.25
N ARG A 467 -12.17 0.73 -32.49
CA ARG A 467 -13.04 0.15 -33.53
C ARG A 467 -12.67 -1.32 -33.76
N ILE A 468 -13.67 -2.14 -34.08
CA ILE A 468 -13.50 -3.58 -34.21
C ILE A 468 -14.01 -4.06 -35.57
N ALA A 469 -13.21 -4.90 -36.22
CA ALA A 469 -13.61 -5.71 -37.37
C ALA A 469 -13.49 -7.20 -37.02
N VAL A 470 -14.33 -8.04 -37.62
CA VAL A 470 -14.35 -9.48 -37.35
C VAL A 470 -14.45 -10.24 -38.67
N ALA A 471 -13.62 -11.26 -38.84
CA ALA A 471 -13.62 -12.12 -40.02
C ALA A 471 -13.23 -13.57 -39.68
N GLN A 472 -13.63 -14.50 -40.54
CA GLN A 472 -13.24 -15.91 -40.49
C GLN A 472 -12.47 -16.28 -41.76
N TYR A 473 -11.43 -17.13 -41.66
CA TYR A 473 -10.65 -17.57 -42.81
C TYR A 473 -10.49 -19.10 -42.89
N SER A 474 -10.42 -19.60 -44.10
CA SER A 474 -10.14 -21.01 -44.41
C SER A 474 -9.47 -21.08 -45.79
N ASP A 475 -10.14 -21.67 -46.77
CA ASP A 475 -9.85 -21.60 -48.20
C ASP A 475 -10.04 -20.19 -48.77
N ASP A 476 -10.95 -19.41 -48.20
CA ASP A 476 -11.20 -18.00 -48.49
C ASP A 476 -11.59 -17.21 -47.20
N VAL A 477 -11.65 -15.87 -47.26
CA VAL A 477 -11.99 -15.02 -46.11
C VAL A 477 -13.46 -14.59 -46.16
N LYS A 478 -14.20 -14.80 -45.06
CA LYS A 478 -15.55 -14.27 -44.84
C LYS A 478 -15.50 -13.15 -43.80
N VAL A 479 -15.74 -11.92 -44.23
CA VAL A 479 -15.86 -10.76 -43.34
C VAL A 479 -17.25 -10.77 -42.67
N GLU A 480 -17.29 -10.73 -41.34
CA GLU A 480 -18.52 -10.66 -40.55
C GLU A 480 -18.87 -9.21 -40.18
N SER A 481 -17.86 -8.36 -39.94
CA SER A 481 -18.01 -6.91 -39.77
C SER A 481 -16.76 -6.16 -40.19
N ARG A 482 -16.95 -5.02 -40.85
CA ARG A 482 -15.92 -4.00 -41.08
C ARG A 482 -15.85 -3.00 -39.92
N PHE A 483 -14.83 -2.12 -39.92
CA PHE A 483 -14.61 -1.13 -38.85
C PHE A 483 -15.67 -0.01 -38.83
N ASP A 484 -16.43 0.15 -39.90
CA ASP A 484 -17.48 1.17 -40.06
C ASP A 484 -18.92 0.66 -39.92
N GLU A 485 -19.13 -0.66 -39.77
CA GLU A 485 -20.48 -1.25 -39.72
C GLU A 485 -21.06 -1.36 -38.30
N HIS A 486 -20.27 -1.78 -37.31
CA HIS A 486 -20.70 -1.99 -35.91
C HIS A 486 -19.81 -1.20 -34.93
N GLN A 487 -20.05 0.11 -34.79
CA GLN A 487 -19.15 1.02 -34.09
C GLN A 487 -19.43 1.17 -32.58
N SER A 488 -20.55 0.63 -32.09
CA SER A 488 -20.86 0.60 -30.65
C SER A 488 -20.61 -0.77 -30.04
N LYS A 489 -20.19 -0.80 -28.76
CA LYS A 489 -19.98 -2.04 -28.01
C LYS A 489 -21.17 -3.01 -28.08
N PRO A 490 -22.44 -2.59 -27.86
CA PRO A 490 -23.57 -3.52 -27.89
C PRO A 490 -23.82 -4.15 -29.27
N GLU A 491 -23.59 -3.40 -30.36
CA GLU A 491 -23.81 -3.89 -31.73
C GLU A 491 -22.83 -5.00 -32.10
N ILE A 492 -21.52 -4.78 -31.86
CA ILE A 492 -20.50 -5.78 -32.19
C ILE A 492 -20.62 -7.02 -31.29
N LEU A 493 -20.96 -6.86 -30.01
CA LEU A 493 -21.20 -7.98 -29.09
C LEU A 493 -22.40 -8.83 -29.53
N ASN A 494 -23.46 -8.21 -30.05
CA ASN A 494 -24.64 -8.92 -30.58
C ASN A 494 -24.33 -9.68 -31.88
N LEU A 495 -23.51 -9.12 -32.77
CA LEU A 495 -23.03 -9.81 -33.95
C LEU A 495 -22.22 -11.07 -33.57
N VAL A 496 -21.23 -10.92 -32.68
CA VAL A 496 -20.38 -12.03 -32.23
C VAL A 496 -21.20 -13.14 -31.61
N LYS A 497 -22.18 -12.83 -30.76
CA LYS A 497 -23.11 -13.81 -30.16
C LYS A 497 -23.83 -14.68 -31.19
N ARG A 498 -24.15 -14.14 -32.37
CA ARG A 498 -24.91 -14.83 -33.44
C ARG A 498 -24.03 -15.48 -34.50
N MET A 499 -22.72 -15.30 -34.41
CA MET A 499 -21.77 -15.80 -35.40
C MET A 499 -21.82 -17.34 -35.48
N LYS A 500 -21.69 -17.87 -36.70
CA LYS A 500 -21.59 -19.31 -37.00
C LYS A 500 -20.31 -19.59 -37.75
N ILE A 501 -19.72 -20.77 -37.51
CA ILE A 501 -18.51 -21.21 -38.20
C ILE A 501 -18.75 -21.36 -39.71
N LYS A 502 -17.77 -20.95 -40.53
CA LYS A 502 -17.87 -21.00 -42.00
C LYS A 502 -17.74 -22.40 -42.61
N THR A 503 -16.88 -23.28 -42.06
CA THR A 503 -16.63 -24.68 -42.49
C THR A 503 -15.85 -24.87 -43.81
N GLY A 504 -14.78 -24.11 -44.04
CA GLY A 504 -13.88 -24.36 -45.19
C GLY A 504 -12.92 -25.55 -45.01
N LYS A 505 -12.31 -25.99 -46.12
CA LYS A 505 -11.48 -27.22 -46.13
C LYS A 505 -9.98 -26.99 -45.89
N ALA A 506 -9.34 -26.11 -46.67
CA ALA A 506 -7.93 -25.76 -46.48
C ALA A 506 -7.78 -24.60 -45.49
N LEU A 507 -6.63 -24.50 -44.82
CA LEU A 507 -6.30 -23.35 -43.97
C LEU A 507 -5.23 -22.52 -44.68
N ASN A 508 -5.64 -21.53 -45.47
CA ASN A 508 -4.73 -20.67 -46.23
C ASN A 508 -4.42 -19.40 -45.42
N LEU A 509 -3.46 -19.51 -44.51
CA LEU A 509 -3.11 -18.41 -43.62
C LEU A 509 -2.42 -17.27 -44.38
N GLY A 510 -1.55 -17.60 -45.35
CA GLY A 510 -0.90 -16.60 -46.20
C GLY A 510 -1.92 -15.74 -46.96
N TYR A 511 -2.89 -16.37 -47.60
CA TYR A 511 -4.00 -15.70 -48.28
C TYR A 511 -4.82 -14.81 -47.33
N ALA A 512 -5.09 -15.28 -46.10
CA ALA A 512 -5.86 -14.51 -45.13
C ALA A 512 -5.14 -13.22 -44.66
N LEU A 513 -3.82 -13.28 -44.49
CA LEU A 513 -3.00 -12.12 -44.16
C LEU A 513 -2.96 -11.10 -45.32
N ASP A 514 -2.80 -11.57 -46.57
CA ASP A 514 -2.84 -10.72 -47.76
C ASP A 514 -4.22 -10.06 -47.93
N TYR A 515 -5.30 -10.82 -47.70
CA TYR A 515 -6.67 -10.29 -47.76
C TYR A 515 -6.91 -9.22 -46.69
N ALA A 516 -6.49 -9.46 -45.45
CA ALA A 516 -6.62 -8.49 -44.36
C ALA A 516 -5.91 -7.17 -44.69
N GLN A 517 -4.70 -7.25 -45.21
CA GLN A 517 -3.90 -6.09 -45.62
C GLN A 517 -4.54 -5.31 -46.77
N ARG A 518 -5.08 -5.99 -47.80
CA ARG A 518 -5.61 -5.33 -49.00
C ARG A 518 -7.06 -4.83 -48.90
N TYR A 519 -7.88 -5.47 -48.07
CA TYR A 519 -9.34 -5.24 -48.09
C TYR A 519 -9.96 -4.87 -46.74
N ILE A 520 -9.27 -5.07 -45.61
CA ILE A 520 -9.83 -4.79 -44.28
C ILE A 520 -9.09 -3.62 -43.61
N PHE A 521 -7.76 -3.65 -43.58
CA PHE A 521 -6.92 -2.55 -43.11
C PHE A 521 -6.78 -1.46 -44.17
N VAL A 522 -7.92 -0.95 -44.65
CA VAL A 522 -8.01 0.11 -45.65
C VAL A 522 -9.10 1.11 -45.26
N LYS A 523 -8.92 2.37 -45.64
CA LYS A 523 -9.87 3.45 -45.31
C LYS A 523 -11.29 3.19 -45.83
N SER A 524 -11.43 2.54 -46.98
CA SER A 524 -12.72 2.16 -47.55
C SER A 524 -13.48 1.07 -46.77
N ALA A 525 -12.83 0.43 -45.78
CA ALA A 525 -13.43 -0.53 -44.85
C ALA A 525 -13.51 0.02 -43.41
N GLY A 526 -13.36 1.34 -43.23
CA GLY A 526 -13.48 2.04 -41.95
C GLY A 526 -12.22 2.07 -41.08
N SER A 527 -11.13 1.44 -41.54
CA SER A 527 -9.83 1.50 -40.86
C SER A 527 -9.26 2.92 -40.92
N ARG A 528 -8.67 3.34 -39.81
CA ARG A 528 -7.97 4.61 -39.60
C ARG A 528 -6.46 4.46 -39.77
N ILE A 529 -6.02 3.44 -40.51
CA ILE A 529 -4.60 3.18 -40.79
C ILE A 529 -3.92 4.38 -41.46
N GLU A 530 -4.61 5.07 -42.38
CA GLU A 530 -4.12 6.30 -43.03
C GLU A 530 -4.10 7.51 -42.09
N ASP A 531 -4.90 7.48 -41.01
CA ASP A 531 -4.97 8.53 -40.00
C ASP A 531 -3.90 8.32 -38.90
N GLY A 532 -3.01 7.34 -39.07
CA GLY A 532 -1.95 7.01 -38.11
C GLY A 532 -2.46 6.33 -36.84
N VAL A 533 -3.71 5.83 -36.84
CA VAL A 533 -4.26 5.07 -35.73
C VAL A 533 -3.71 3.65 -35.77
N LEU A 534 -3.36 3.16 -34.58
CA LEU A 534 -2.94 1.80 -34.31
C LEU A 534 -3.83 0.71 -34.92
N GLN A 535 -3.22 -0.23 -35.63
CA GLN A 535 -3.91 -1.35 -36.27
C GLN A 535 -3.45 -2.69 -35.69
N PHE A 536 -4.36 -3.45 -35.08
CA PHE A 536 -4.08 -4.75 -34.48
C PHE A 536 -4.76 -5.87 -35.26
N LEU A 537 -4.04 -6.94 -35.52
CA LEU A 537 -4.57 -8.21 -35.99
C LEU A 537 -4.52 -9.22 -34.84
N VAL A 538 -5.66 -9.70 -34.37
CA VAL A 538 -5.74 -10.82 -33.44
C VAL A 538 -6.16 -12.05 -34.22
N LEU A 539 -5.22 -12.98 -34.37
CA LEU A 539 -5.36 -14.17 -35.20
C LEU A 539 -5.54 -15.41 -34.32
N LEU A 540 -6.47 -16.30 -34.65
CA LEU A 540 -6.54 -17.64 -34.04
C LEU A 540 -6.22 -18.69 -35.07
N VAL A 541 -5.19 -19.48 -34.81
CA VAL A 541 -4.68 -20.51 -35.72
C VAL A 541 -4.78 -21.87 -35.05
N ALA A 542 -5.67 -22.73 -35.56
CA ALA A 542 -5.94 -24.06 -34.99
C ALA A 542 -5.48 -25.22 -35.89
N GLY A 543 -4.55 -24.95 -36.82
CA GLY A 543 -3.94 -25.95 -37.70
C GLY A 543 -2.78 -25.38 -38.51
N ARG A 544 -2.11 -26.24 -39.27
CA ARG A 544 -0.99 -25.86 -40.14
C ARG A 544 -1.48 -25.14 -41.40
N SER A 545 -0.74 -24.12 -41.85
CA SER A 545 -1.06 -23.44 -43.10
C SER A 545 -0.87 -24.36 -44.31
N SER A 546 -1.73 -24.22 -45.32
CA SER A 546 -1.62 -24.92 -46.61
C SER A 546 -0.89 -24.09 -47.67
N ASP A 547 -0.57 -22.84 -47.37
CA ASP A 547 0.15 -21.89 -48.23
C ASP A 547 1.29 -21.18 -47.47
N ARG A 548 2.13 -20.44 -48.23
CA ARG A 548 3.27 -19.71 -47.69
C ARG A 548 2.82 -18.45 -46.95
N VAL A 549 3.30 -18.28 -45.73
CA VAL A 549 2.95 -17.15 -44.85
C VAL A 549 3.97 -16.00 -44.88
N ASP A 550 5.21 -16.25 -45.31
CA ASP A 550 6.35 -15.34 -45.16
C ASP A 550 6.19 -14.00 -45.90
N GLY A 551 5.79 -14.05 -47.17
CA GLY A 551 5.55 -12.84 -47.98
C GLY A 551 4.36 -12.00 -47.45
N PRO A 552 3.16 -12.59 -47.31
CA PRO A 552 2.00 -11.91 -46.74
C PRO A 552 2.23 -11.34 -45.34
N ALA A 553 2.92 -12.09 -44.46
CA ALA A 553 3.29 -11.64 -43.12
C ALA A 553 4.20 -10.40 -43.16
N SER A 554 5.20 -10.41 -44.04
CA SER A 554 6.12 -9.28 -44.21
C SER A 554 5.38 -8.03 -44.71
N ASN A 555 4.47 -8.18 -45.68
CA ASN A 555 3.68 -7.07 -46.22
C ASN A 555 2.72 -6.48 -45.17
N LEU A 556 2.08 -7.34 -44.37
CA LEU A 556 1.19 -6.92 -43.30
C LEU A 556 1.95 -6.11 -42.23
N LYS A 557 3.10 -6.60 -41.78
CA LYS A 557 3.97 -5.89 -40.83
C LYS A 557 4.46 -4.55 -41.38
N GLN A 558 4.87 -4.52 -42.66
CA GLN A 558 5.30 -3.27 -43.32
C GLN A 558 4.18 -2.24 -43.46
N SER A 559 2.92 -2.67 -43.45
CA SER A 559 1.76 -1.79 -43.47
C SER A 559 1.44 -1.21 -42.08
N GLY A 560 2.22 -1.54 -41.04
CA GLY A 560 2.05 -1.00 -39.69
C GLY A 560 0.99 -1.72 -38.85
N VAL A 561 0.57 -2.92 -39.27
CA VAL A 561 -0.36 -3.77 -38.52
C VAL A 561 0.42 -4.64 -37.54
N VAL A 562 -0.08 -4.74 -36.29
CA VAL A 562 0.52 -5.55 -35.22
C VAL A 562 -0.22 -6.88 -35.07
N PRO A 563 0.38 -8.02 -35.44
CA PRO A 563 -0.25 -9.32 -35.25
C PRO A 563 0.02 -9.92 -33.87
N PHE A 564 -1.06 -10.37 -33.22
CA PHE A 564 -1.09 -11.28 -32.08
C PHE A 564 -1.70 -12.61 -32.51
N ILE A 565 -1.19 -13.72 -31.99
CA ILE A 565 -1.61 -15.07 -32.42
C ILE A 565 -2.03 -15.89 -31.21
N PHE A 566 -3.23 -16.46 -31.26
CA PHE A 566 -3.63 -17.59 -30.45
C PHE A 566 -3.28 -18.88 -31.16
N GLN A 567 -2.27 -19.57 -30.64
CA GLN A 567 -1.89 -20.87 -31.13
C GLN A 567 -2.75 -21.95 -30.48
N ALA A 568 -3.38 -22.79 -31.30
CA ALA A 568 -4.18 -23.92 -30.86
C ALA A 568 -3.89 -25.18 -31.69
N LYS A 569 -4.20 -26.34 -31.11
CA LYS A 569 -4.06 -27.67 -31.74
C LYS A 569 -2.65 -27.89 -32.33
N ASN A 570 -2.55 -28.25 -33.61
CA ASN A 570 -1.33 -28.63 -34.31
C ASN A 570 -0.79 -27.50 -35.21
N ALA A 571 -1.08 -26.23 -34.88
CA ALA A 571 -0.48 -25.10 -35.57
C ALA A 571 1.05 -25.09 -35.38
N ASP A 572 1.77 -24.84 -36.47
CA ASP A 572 3.24 -24.91 -36.54
C ASP A 572 3.88 -23.63 -35.94
N PRO A 573 4.58 -23.70 -34.79
CA PRO A 573 5.19 -22.52 -34.16
C PRO A 573 6.11 -21.74 -35.10
N ALA A 574 6.85 -22.42 -35.97
CA ALA A 574 7.80 -21.80 -36.87
C ALA A 574 7.11 -20.98 -37.97
N GLU A 575 5.88 -21.36 -38.36
CA GLU A 575 5.04 -20.57 -39.28
C GLU A 575 4.48 -19.34 -38.57
N LEU A 576 4.10 -19.47 -37.29
CA LEU A 576 3.53 -18.38 -36.50
C LEU A 576 4.56 -17.30 -36.14
N GLU A 577 5.79 -17.71 -35.81
CA GLU A 577 6.91 -16.80 -35.53
C GLU A 577 7.23 -15.87 -36.71
N GLN A 578 6.99 -16.31 -37.95
CA GLN A 578 7.18 -15.48 -39.15
C GLN A 578 6.15 -14.36 -39.26
N ILE A 579 4.98 -14.51 -38.64
CA ILE A 579 3.86 -13.57 -38.72
C ILE A 579 4.01 -12.49 -37.64
N VAL A 580 4.35 -12.86 -36.41
CA VAL A 580 4.50 -11.93 -35.30
C VAL A 580 5.75 -11.05 -35.42
N LEU A 581 5.77 -9.96 -34.65
CA LEU A 581 6.93 -9.09 -34.47
C LEU A 581 7.84 -9.56 -33.33
N SER A 582 7.28 -10.32 -32.40
CA SER A 582 7.95 -10.90 -31.23
C SER A 582 7.31 -12.25 -30.91
N PRO A 583 8.08 -13.28 -30.54
CA PRO A 583 7.54 -14.56 -30.06
C PRO A 583 6.56 -14.42 -28.89
N ALA A 584 6.70 -13.37 -28.06
CA ALA A 584 5.79 -13.08 -26.95
C ALA A 584 4.35 -12.72 -27.39
N PHE A 585 4.13 -12.43 -28.67
CA PHE A 585 2.80 -12.18 -29.23
C PHE A 585 2.07 -13.47 -29.66
N ILE A 586 2.70 -14.63 -29.46
CA ILE A 586 2.10 -15.95 -29.63
C ILE A 586 1.65 -16.44 -28.25
N LEU A 587 0.33 -16.51 -28.05
CA LEU A 587 -0.30 -17.05 -26.86
C LEU A 587 -0.77 -18.48 -27.15
N ALA A 588 -0.05 -19.46 -26.63
CA ALA A 588 -0.36 -20.87 -26.84
C ALA A 588 -1.38 -21.37 -25.81
N ALA A 589 -2.53 -21.85 -26.29
CA ALA A 589 -3.52 -22.49 -25.42
C ALA A 589 -3.16 -23.96 -25.20
N GLU A 590 -3.13 -24.41 -23.93
CA GLU A 590 -2.95 -25.83 -23.59
C GLU A 590 -3.99 -26.72 -24.29
N SER A 591 -5.22 -26.21 -24.41
CA SER A 591 -6.29 -26.79 -25.19
C SER A 591 -7.31 -25.72 -25.56
N LEU A 592 -8.05 -25.92 -26.65
CA LEU A 592 -9.08 -24.96 -27.09
C LEU A 592 -10.18 -24.69 -26.04
N PRO A 593 -10.66 -25.68 -25.26
CA PRO A 593 -11.59 -25.41 -24.15
C PRO A 593 -11.04 -24.45 -23.08
N LYS A 594 -9.71 -24.39 -22.91
CA LYS A 594 -9.02 -23.51 -21.96
C LYS A 594 -8.58 -22.17 -22.55
N ILE A 595 -8.95 -21.86 -23.79
CA ILE A 595 -8.52 -20.60 -24.44
C ILE A 595 -8.93 -19.35 -23.65
N GLY A 596 -9.99 -19.44 -22.84
CA GLY A 596 -10.42 -18.38 -21.91
C GLY A 596 -9.37 -17.95 -20.89
N ASP A 597 -8.43 -18.82 -20.52
CA ASP A 597 -7.37 -18.52 -19.54
C ASP A 597 -6.38 -17.47 -20.08
N LEU A 598 -6.33 -17.30 -21.41
CA LEU A 598 -5.49 -16.31 -22.09
C LEU A 598 -6.14 -14.93 -22.21
N GLN A 599 -7.40 -14.77 -21.77
CA GLN A 599 -8.15 -13.52 -21.85
C GLN A 599 -7.43 -12.33 -21.17
N PRO A 600 -6.91 -12.45 -19.93
CA PRO A 600 -6.22 -11.33 -19.29
C PRO A 600 -4.94 -10.94 -20.04
N GLN A 601 -4.24 -11.93 -20.61
CA GLN A 601 -2.97 -11.71 -21.32
C GLN A 601 -3.20 -10.92 -22.61
N ILE A 602 -4.19 -11.30 -23.41
CA ILE A 602 -4.48 -10.58 -24.67
C ILE A 602 -5.07 -9.21 -24.41
N VAL A 603 -5.94 -9.03 -23.41
CA VAL A 603 -6.51 -7.72 -23.09
C VAL A 603 -5.39 -6.78 -22.63
N ASN A 604 -4.45 -7.27 -21.82
CA ASN A 604 -3.28 -6.49 -21.43
C ASN A 604 -2.38 -6.13 -22.62
N LEU A 605 -2.14 -7.06 -23.55
CA LEU A 605 -1.37 -6.76 -24.77
C LEU A 605 -2.08 -5.74 -25.65
N LEU A 606 -3.39 -5.90 -25.85
CA LEU A 606 -4.23 -4.99 -26.64
C LEU A 606 -4.41 -3.62 -26.00
N LYS A 607 -4.17 -3.46 -24.70
CA LYS A 607 -4.16 -2.17 -23.99
C LYS A 607 -2.76 -1.55 -23.91
N SER A 608 -1.71 -2.36 -23.83
CA SER A 608 -0.33 -1.90 -23.61
C SER A 608 0.45 -1.56 -24.89
N VAL A 609 0.18 -2.22 -26.01
CA VAL A 609 0.94 -2.00 -27.26
C VAL A 609 0.46 -0.73 -27.96
N HIS A 610 1.37 0.18 -28.36
CA HIS A 610 0.98 1.53 -28.81
C HIS A 610 1.51 2.01 -30.19
N ASN A 611 2.23 1.22 -31.04
CA ASN A 611 2.40 1.60 -32.47
C ASN A 611 2.94 0.55 -33.47
N GLY A 612 2.58 -0.74 -33.41
CA GLY A 612 2.98 -1.73 -34.44
C GLY A 612 4.46 -2.01 -34.66
N ALA A 613 5.33 -1.23 -34.05
CA ALA A 613 6.43 -1.68 -33.23
C ALA A 613 6.00 -1.40 -31.77
N PRO A 614 6.65 -1.99 -30.75
CA PRO A 614 6.53 -1.42 -29.42
C PRO A 614 6.73 0.11 -29.53
N ALA A 615 5.75 0.89 -29.06
CA ALA A 615 5.93 2.33 -28.87
C ALA A 615 7.26 2.52 -28.15
N PRO A 616 8.10 3.48 -28.60
CA PRO A 616 9.56 3.41 -28.50
C PRO A 616 9.90 2.76 -27.19
N VAL A 617 10.31 1.49 -27.25
CA VAL A 617 10.99 0.96 -26.07
C VAL A 617 12.14 1.95 -25.96
N SER A 618 12.27 2.59 -24.81
CA SER A 618 13.61 2.63 -24.26
C SER A 618 14.06 1.16 -24.11
N GLY A 619 14.35 0.49 -25.24
CA GLY A 619 15.02 -0.80 -25.31
C GLY A 619 16.48 -0.59 -24.94
N GLU A 620 16.90 0.67 -25.04
CA GLU A 620 17.84 1.31 -24.14
C GLU A 620 17.53 0.96 -22.69
N LYS A 621 18.38 0.10 -22.13
CA LYS A 621 18.46 -0.20 -20.70
C LYS A 621 19.93 -0.28 -20.36
N ASP A 622 20.26 0.17 -19.16
CA ASP A 622 21.57 -0.03 -18.60
C ASP A 622 21.45 -1.07 -17.49
N VAL A 623 21.98 -2.26 -17.74
CA VAL A 623 21.88 -3.42 -16.86
C VAL A 623 23.22 -3.60 -16.14
N VAL A 624 23.20 -3.51 -14.81
CA VAL A 624 24.37 -3.71 -13.97
C VAL A 624 24.18 -4.99 -13.18
N PHE A 625 25.13 -5.92 -13.28
CA PHE A 625 25.20 -7.08 -12.39
C PHE A 625 26.12 -6.76 -11.22
N LEU A 626 25.59 -6.79 -10.01
CA LEU A 626 26.33 -6.65 -8.77
C LEU A 626 26.46 -8.03 -8.11
N LEU A 627 27.64 -8.63 -8.26
CA LEU A 627 27.92 -10.02 -7.91
C LEU A 627 28.66 -10.11 -6.58
N ASP A 628 28.10 -10.87 -5.64
CA ASP A 628 28.83 -11.29 -4.45
C ASP A 628 30.06 -12.12 -4.87
N GLY A 629 31.23 -11.60 -4.50
CA GLY A 629 32.55 -12.17 -4.75
C GLY A 629 33.26 -12.58 -3.46
N SER A 630 32.51 -12.76 -2.37
CA SER A 630 33.01 -13.25 -1.08
C SER A 630 33.45 -14.72 -1.14
N GLU A 631 34.09 -15.19 -0.07
CA GLU A 631 34.45 -16.60 0.09
C GLU A 631 33.22 -17.54 0.11
N GLY A 632 32.05 -17.05 0.56
CA GLY A 632 30.80 -17.80 0.63
C GLY A 632 30.30 -18.30 -0.72
N VAL A 633 30.61 -17.58 -1.82
CA VAL A 633 30.20 -17.97 -3.17
C VAL A 633 31.21 -18.86 -3.89
N ARG A 634 32.37 -19.18 -3.30
CA ARG A 634 33.49 -19.87 -3.97
C ARG A 634 33.08 -21.14 -4.72
N SER A 635 32.21 -21.95 -4.12
CA SER A 635 31.72 -23.21 -4.70
C SER A 635 30.64 -23.00 -5.78
N GLY A 636 29.92 -21.87 -5.73
CA GLY A 636 28.83 -21.51 -6.64
C GLY A 636 29.22 -20.54 -7.76
N PHE A 637 30.42 -19.95 -7.70
CA PHE A 637 30.87 -18.91 -8.63
C PHE A 637 30.82 -19.30 -10.12
N PRO A 638 31.15 -20.54 -10.52
CA PRO A 638 30.97 -20.97 -11.91
C PRO A 638 29.51 -20.89 -12.38
N LEU A 639 28.56 -21.23 -11.52
CA LEU A 639 27.13 -21.17 -11.81
C LEU A 639 26.61 -19.73 -11.85
N LEU A 640 27.18 -18.82 -11.04
CA LEU A 640 26.90 -17.39 -11.13
C LEU A 640 27.34 -16.82 -12.49
N LYS A 641 28.52 -17.19 -12.99
CA LYS A 641 28.99 -16.79 -14.32
C LYS A 641 28.07 -17.30 -15.42
N GLU A 642 27.68 -18.56 -15.35
CA GLU A 642 26.75 -19.18 -16.31
C GLU A 642 25.38 -18.49 -16.29
N PHE A 643 24.88 -18.14 -15.10
CA PHE A 643 23.63 -17.38 -14.96
C PHE A 643 23.72 -16.01 -15.64
N VAL A 644 24.76 -15.24 -15.36
CA VAL A 644 24.97 -13.92 -16.00
C VAL A 644 25.08 -14.07 -17.52
N GLN A 645 25.80 -15.08 -18.02
CA GLN A 645 25.89 -15.37 -19.45
C GLN A 645 24.51 -15.61 -20.07
N ARG A 646 23.70 -16.50 -19.50
CA ARG A 646 22.37 -16.81 -20.04
C ARG A 646 21.41 -15.63 -20.00
N VAL A 647 21.46 -14.81 -18.94
CA VAL A 647 20.67 -13.58 -18.90
C VAL A 647 21.14 -12.65 -20.02
N VAL A 648 22.44 -12.40 -20.17
CA VAL A 648 22.97 -11.55 -21.25
C VAL A 648 22.61 -12.09 -22.65
N GLU A 649 22.65 -13.41 -22.86
CA GLU A 649 22.28 -14.07 -24.12
C GLU A 649 20.81 -13.87 -24.50
N SER A 650 19.94 -13.64 -23.51
CA SER A 650 18.52 -13.33 -23.73
C SER A 650 18.22 -11.84 -24.00
N LEU A 651 19.22 -10.96 -23.86
CA LEU A 651 19.07 -9.50 -24.00
C LEU A 651 19.59 -8.99 -25.35
N ASP A 652 18.95 -7.96 -25.90
CA ASP A 652 19.39 -7.30 -27.12
C ASP A 652 20.52 -6.27 -26.85
N VAL A 653 21.73 -6.77 -26.62
CA VAL A 653 22.89 -5.96 -26.24
C VAL A 653 23.48 -5.18 -27.43
N GLY A 654 23.55 -3.86 -27.29
CA GLY A 654 24.04 -2.96 -28.33
C GLY A 654 24.20 -1.51 -27.85
N GLN A 655 24.97 -0.71 -28.59
CA GLN A 655 25.32 0.67 -28.23
C GLN A 655 24.09 1.57 -27.94
N ASP A 656 23.03 1.45 -28.75
CA ASP A 656 21.77 2.19 -28.63
C ASP A 656 20.62 1.26 -28.20
N ARG A 657 20.96 0.16 -27.50
CA ARG A 657 20.03 -0.87 -26.98
C ARG A 657 20.41 -1.18 -25.54
N VAL A 658 20.55 -2.45 -25.14
CA VAL A 658 20.96 -2.79 -23.77
C VAL A 658 22.48 -2.64 -23.62
N ARG A 659 22.92 -1.88 -22.61
CA ARG A 659 24.32 -1.82 -22.15
C ARG A 659 24.48 -2.62 -20.87
N VAL A 660 25.60 -3.33 -20.72
CA VAL A 660 25.83 -4.22 -19.58
C VAL A 660 27.12 -3.85 -18.85
N ALA A 661 27.06 -3.79 -17.52
CA ALA A 661 28.22 -3.68 -16.64
C ALA A 661 28.22 -4.81 -15.60
N VAL A 662 29.41 -5.18 -15.13
CA VAL A 662 29.57 -6.18 -14.08
C VAL A 662 30.49 -5.65 -13.00
N VAL A 663 30.06 -5.79 -11.74
CA VAL A 663 30.79 -5.40 -10.55
C VAL A 663 30.81 -6.57 -9.58
N GLN A 664 31.97 -6.92 -9.04
CA GLN A 664 32.08 -7.85 -7.93
C GLN A 664 32.25 -7.11 -6.60
N TYR A 665 31.73 -7.67 -5.50
CA TYR A 665 31.90 -7.10 -4.17
C TYR A 665 32.06 -8.15 -3.06
N SER A 666 32.84 -7.81 -2.04
CA SER A 666 32.96 -8.49 -0.74
C SER A 666 33.07 -7.42 0.34
N ASP A 667 34.11 -7.46 1.16
CA ASP A 667 34.62 -6.35 1.99
C ASP A 667 35.11 -5.14 1.15
N ARG A 668 35.35 -5.35 -0.15
CA ARG A 668 35.73 -4.32 -1.13
C ARG A 668 34.93 -4.48 -2.42
N THR A 669 34.83 -3.44 -3.24
CA THR A 669 34.13 -3.47 -4.53
C THR A 669 35.12 -3.35 -5.70
N ARG A 670 34.94 -4.17 -6.75
CA ARG A 670 35.78 -4.18 -7.96
C ARG A 670 34.89 -4.12 -9.22
N PRO A 671 34.95 -3.05 -10.02
CA PRO A 671 34.33 -3.05 -11.34
C PRO A 671 35.12 -4.00 -12.26
N GLU A 672 34.43 -4.93 -12.90
CA GLU A 672 35.03 -5.85 -13.90
C GLU A 672 35.02 -5.20 -15.28
N PHE A 673 33.90 -4.56 -15.62
CA PHE A 673 33.78 -3.69 -16.79
C PHE A 673 32.56 -2.76 -16.66
N TYR A 674 32.60 -1.63 -17.35
CA TYR A 674 31.61 -0.55 -17.33
C TYR A 674 30.59 -0.67 -18.47
N LEU A 675 29.52 0.13 -18.44
CA LEU A 675 28.43 0.09 -19.42
C LEU A 675 28.88 0.44 -20.85
N ASN A 676 29.97 1.20 -20.99
CA ASN A 676 30.58 1.55 -22.27
C ASN A 676 31.80 0.69 -22.64
N SER A 677 32.06 -0.41 -21.94
CA SER A 677 33.24 -1.26 -22.21
C SER A 677 33.06 -2.16 -23.43
N TYR A 678 31.83 -2.63 -23.68
CA TYR A 678 31.50 -3.55 -24.77
C TYR A 678 30.21 -3.12 -25.47
N MET A 679 30.17 -3.24 -26.81
CA MET A 679 29.07 -2.73 -27.65
C MET A 679 28.28 -3.82 -28.36
N ASN A 680 28.62 -5.10 -28.13
CA ASN A 680 27.88 -6.24 -28.66
C ASN A 680 27.82 -7.37 -27.62
N GLN A 681 26.80 -8.22 -27.77
CA GLN A 681 26.50 -9.31 -26.86
C GLN A 681 27.67 -10.31 -26.70
N GLN A 682 28.34 -10.67 -27.80
CA GLN A 682 29.38 -11.68 -27.78
C GLN A 682 30.59 -11.26 -26.94
N ASP A 683 30.98 -9.99 -27.00
CA ASP A 683 32.08 -9.46 -26.21
C ASP A 683 31.77 -9.42 -24.71
N VAL A 684 30.53 -9.09 -24.34
CA VAL A 684 30.07 -9.17 -22.94
C VAL A 684 30.12 -10.62 -22.44
N VAL A 685 29.60 -11.58 -23.21
CA VAL A 685 29.64 -13.01 -22.85
C VAL A 685 31.08 -13.50 -22.69
N ASN A 686 31.97 -13.09 -23.59
CA ASN A 686 33.40 -13.42 -23.53
C ASN A 686 34.07 -12.83 -22.27
N ALA A 687 33.76 -11.58 -21.92
CA ALA A 687 34.27 -10.94 -20.70
C ALA A 687 33.75 -11.63 -19.43
N VAL A 688 32.46 -11.95 -19.36
CA VAL A 688 31.86 -12.70 -18.24
C VAL A 688 32.52 -14.07 -18.08
N ARG A 689 32.89 -14.74 -19.19
CA ARG A 689 33.61 -16.02 -19.15
C ARG A 689 34.98 -15.91 -18.51
N GLN A 690 35.62 -14.75 -18.54
CA GLN A 690 36.96 -14.52 -17.98
C GLN A 690 36.94 -14.06 -16.51
N LEU A 691 35.76 -13.83 -15.91
CA LEU A 691 35.64 -13.42 -14.51
C LEU A 691 36.30 -14.41 -13.56
N THR A 692 37.05 -13.86 -12.60
CA THR A 692 37.69 -14.58 -11.49
C THR A 692 37.13 -14.07 -10.17
N LEU A 693 36.97 -14.98 -9.20
CA LEU A 693 36.42 -14.64 -7.89
C LEU A 693 37.24 -13.52 -7.23
N LEU A 694 36.56 -12.50 -6.70
CA LEU A 694 37.19 -11.37 -6.02
C LEU A 694 37.95 -11.79 -4.75
N GLY A 695 37.32 -12.62 -3.91
CA GLY A 695 37.88 -13.15 -2.66
C GLY A 695 37.87 -12.12 -1.52
N GLY A 696 37.13 -12.42 -0.45
CA GLY A 696 36.99 -11.59 0.75
C GLY A 696 36.00 -12.21 1.76
N PRO A 697 36.06 -11.83 3.04
CA PRO A 697 35.44 -12.60 4.12
C PRO A 697 33.91 -12.51 4.20
N ILE A 698 33.30 -11.38 3.82
CA ILE A 698 31.86 -11.13 3.93
C ILE A 698 31.41 -10.13 2.84
N PRO A 699 30.18 -10.22 2.30
CA PRO A 699 29.65 -9.21 1.38
C PRO A 699 29.19 -7.94 2.10
N ASN A 700 29.81 -6.78 1.84
CA ASN A 700 29.32 -5.47 2.27
C ASN A 700 28.40 -4.89 1.18
N THR A 701 27.18 -5.41 1.11
CA THR A 701 26.20 -5.08 0.07
C THR A 701 25.82 -3.61 0.11
N GLY A 702 25.68 -3.00 1.29
CA GLY A 702 25.32 -1.58 1.42
C GLY A 702 26.34 -0.65 0.75
N ALA A 703 27.62 -0.82 1.08
CA ALA A 703 28.72 -0.09 0.46
C ALA A 703 28.81 -0.35 -1.05
N ALA A 704 28.52 -1.58 -1.49
CA ALA A 704 28.53 -1.93 -2.90
C ALA A 704 27.40 -1.24 -3.70
N LEU A 705 26.20 -1.09 -3.12
CA LEU A 705 25.11 -0.31 -3.73
C LEU A 705 25.49 1.16 -3.89
N GLU A 706 26.12 1.75 -2.88
CA GLU A 706 26.62 3.13 -2.95
C GLU A 706 27.72 3.29 -4.01
N PHE A 707 28.62 2.31 -4.11
CA PHE A 707 29.66 2.29 -5.15
C PHE A 707 29.06 2.28 -6.55
N VAL A 708 28.04 1.43 -6.80
CA VAL A 708 27.35 1.35 -8.09
C VAL A 708 26.76 2.70 -8.47
N LEU A 709 26.03 3.35 -7.56
CA LEU A 709 25.43 4.65 -7.83
C LEU A 709 26.47 5.73 -8.16
N ARG A 710 27.60 5.75 -7.43
CA ARG A 710 28.63 6.80 -7.58
C ARG A 710 29.59 6.58 -8.75
N ASN A 711 29.81 5.34 -9.18
CA ASN A 711 30.91 5.00 -10.10
C ASN A 711 30.47 4.24 -11.36
N ILE A 712 29.30 3.61 -11.36
CA ILE A 712 28.81 2.81 -12.50
C ILE A 712 27.62 3.50 -13.17
N LEU A 713 26.67 4.01 -12.37
CA LEU A 713 25.49 4.74 -12.85
C LEU A 713 25.80 6.23 -13.09
N VAL A 714 26.91 6.49 -13.77
CA VAL A 714 27.38 7.84 -14.14
C VAL A 714 27.71 7.89 -15.63
N SER A 715 27.51 9.05 -16.26
CA SER A 715 27.70 9.20 -17.71
C SER A 715 29.12 8.86 -18.18
N SER A 716 30.14 9.13 -17.35
CA SER A 716 31.53 8.77 -17.65
C SER A 716 31.78 7.25 -17.73
N ALA A 717 30.93 6.45 -17.08
CA ALA A 717 30.96 4.98 -17.13
C ALA A 717 30.00 4.40 -18.19
N GLY A 718 29.36 5.26 -19.01
CA GLY A 718 28.44 4.85 -20.07
C GLY A 718 26.96 4.79 -19.68
N SER A 719 26.62 5.19 -18.46
CA SER A 719 25.21 5.27 -18.00
C SER A 719 24.46 6.41 -18.69
N ARG A 720 23.26 6.09 -19.13
CA ARG A 720 22.27 6.99 -19.74
C ARG A 720 21.20 7.43 -18.72
N ILE A 721 21.53 7.40 -17.43
CA ILE A 721 20.59 7.78 -16.35
C ILE A 721 20.06 9.21 -16.52
N THR A 722 20.89 10.14 -17.00
CA THR A 722 20.52 11.54 -17.27
C THR A 722 19.62 11.69 -18.50
N GLU A 723 19.61 10.69 -19.39
CA GLU A 723 18.74 10.61 -20.58
C GLU A 723 17.39 9.98 -20.21
N GLY A 724 17.23 9.51 -18.97
CA GLY A 724 16.01 8.87 -18.48
C GLY A 724 15.88 7.40 -18.90
N VAL A 725 16.98 6.78 -19.34
CA VAL A 725 17.06 5.35 -19.65
C VAL A 725 16.99 4.52 -18.36
N PRO A 726 16.15 3.47 -18.26
CA PRO A 726 16.07 2.61 -17.09
C PRO A 726 17.43 2.00 -16.68
N GLN A 727 17.80 2.19 -15.42
CA GLN A 727 19.03 1.66 -14.83
C GLN A 727 18.70 0.44 -13.97
N LEU A 728 18.79 -0.77 -14.53
CA LEU A 728 18.43 -2.01 -13.85
C LEU A 728 19.64 -2.59 -13.11
N LEU A 729 19.52 -2.83 -11.80
CA LEU A 729 20.59 -3.40 -10.99
C LEU A 729 20.21 -4.81 -10.51
N ILE A 730 20.87 -5.84 -11.00
CA ILE A 730 20.66 -7.22 -10.54
C ILE A 730 21.69 -7.51 -9.44
N VAL A 731 21.21 -7.62 -8.20
CA VAL A 731 22.05 -7.87 -7.01
C VAL A 731 22.01 -9.36 -6.68
N LEU A 732 23.15 -10.04 -6.74
CA LEU A 732 23.26 -11.44 -6.36
C LEU A 732 24.09 -11.56 -5.08
N THR A 733 23.55 -12.24 -4.06
CA THR A 733 24.28 -12.57 -2.84
C THR A 733 23.94 -13.95 -2.31
N ALA A 734 24.90 -14.60 -1.65
CA ALA A 734 24.70 -15.90 -1.01
C ALA A 734 24.69 -15.86 0.52
N GLU A 735 24.98 -14.70 1.10
CA GLU A 735 25.10 -14.50 2.55
C GLU A 735 24.44 -13.18 2.95
N ARG A 736 24.32 -12.97 4.27
CA ARG A 736 23.83 -11.70 4.81
C ARG A 736 24.87 -10.60 4.62
N SER A 737 24.42 -9.38 4.37
CA SER A 737 25.30 -8.23 4.29
C SER A 737 26.05 -7.97 5.61
N GLY A 738 27.33 -7.63 5.51
CA GLY A 738 28.17 -7.22 6.64
C GLY A 738 27.91 -5.78 7.14
N ASP A 739 27.12 -5.01 6.39
CA ASP A 739 26.79 -3.61 6.61
C ASP A 739 25.30 -3.31 6.35
N ASP A 740 24.86 -2.08 6.67
CA ASP A 740 23.45 -1.69 6.50
C ASP A 740 23.10 -1.49 5.01
N VAL A 741 22.10 -2.25 4.55
CA VAL A 741 21.61 -2.15 3.16
C VAL A 741 20.42 -1.20 2.99
N ARG A 742 19.78 -0.77 4.09
CA ARG A 742 18.52 0.01 4.07
C ARG A 742 18.71 1.42 3.54
N ASN A 743 19.68 2.17 4.10
CA ASN A 743 19.92 3.53 3.62
C ASN A 743 20.50 3.54 2.21
N PRO A 744 21.52 2.71 1.88
CA PRO A 744 22.03 2.62 0.52
C PRO A 744 20.98 2.21 -0.50
N SER A 745 20.03 1.32 -0.16
CA SER A 745 18.95 0.96 -1.09
C SER A 745 17.98 2.11 -1.36
N VAL A 746 17.63 2.91 -0.34
CA VAL A 746 16.79 4.10 -0.52
C VAL A 746 17.52 5.14 -1.38
N VAL A 747 18.80 5.37 -1.12
CA VAL A 747 19.64 6.31 -1.90
C VAL A 747 19.77 5.84 -3.35
N LEU A 748 20.00 4.55 -3.57
CA LEU A 748 20.07 3.93 -4.88
C LEU A 748 18.75 4.07 -5.66
N LYS A 749 17.60 3.78 -5.03
CA LYS A 749 16.26 3.92 -5.64
C LYS A 749 15.93 5.38 -5.97
N ARG A 750 16.22 6.31 -5.05
CA ARG A 750 16.09 7.76 -5.31
C ARG A 750 17.03 8.26 -6.41
N GLY A 751 18.19 7.61 -6.53
CA GLY A 751 19.16 7.86 -7.59
C GLY A 751 18.67 7.44 -8.98
N GLY A 752 17.50 6.81 -9.12
CA GLY A 752 16.91 6.41 -10.40
C GLY A 752 17.23 4.98 -10.81
N ALA A 753 17.86 4.19 -9.93
CA ALA A 753 18.14 2.78 -10.18
C ALA A 753 16.99 1.87 -9.76
N VAL A 754 16.88 0.73 -10.45
CA VAL A 754 15.84 -0.28 -10.27
C VAL A 754 16.49 -1.60 -9.84
N PRO A 755 16.72 -1.79 -8.54
CA PRO A 755 17.31 -3.00 -8.01
C PRO A 755 16.37 -4.22 -8.06
N ILE A 756 16.94 -5.38 -8.40
CA ILE A 756 16.33 -6.72 -8.42
C ILE A 756 17.24 -7.61 -7.58
N GLY A 757 16.77 -8.02 -6.39
CA GLY A 757 17.57 -8.82 -5.45
C GLY A 757 17.43 -10.31 -5.70
N ILE A 758 18.54 -11.04 -5.78
CA ILE A 758 18.57 -12.50 -5.88
C ILE A 758 19.39 -13.04 -4.70
N GLY A 759 18.69 -13.61 -3.73
CA GLY A 759 19.29 -14.26 -2.56
C GLY A 759 19.46 -15.75 -2.80
N ILE A 760 20.67 -16.27 -2.57
CA ILE A 760 21.02 -17.68 -2.78
C ILE A 760 21.36 -18.33 -1.44
N GLY A 761 20.76 -19.47 -1.13
CA GLY A 761 21.09 -20.24 0.08
C GLY A 761 20.83 -19.47 1.37
N ASN A 762 21.89 -18.96 2.01
CA ASN A 762 21.85 -18.31 3.32
C ASN A 762 21.67 -16.77 3.23
N ALA A 763 21.41 -16.24 2.04
CA ALA A 763 21.12 -14.83 1.85
C ALA A 763 19.87 -14.38 2.65
N ASP A 764 19.92 -13.18 3.22
CA ASP A 764 18.79 -12.59 3.92
C ASP A 764 17.77 -12.05 2.89
N ILE A 765 16.61 -12.71 2.80
CA ILE A 765 15.56 -12.32 1.85
C ILE A 765 14.93 -10.97 2.20
N THR A 766 14.94 -10.56 3.48
CA THR A 766 14.44 -9.24 3.89
C THR A 766 15.40 -8.15 3.41
N GLU A 767 16.71 -8.40 3.46
CA GLU A 767 17.71 -7.53 2.84
C GLU A 767 17.47 -7.46 1.33
N MET A 768 17.18 -8.58 0.66
CA MET A 768 16.88 -8.58 -0.79
C MET A 768 15.60 -7.81 -1.13
N GLN A 769 14.52 -7.96 -0.35
CA GLN A 769 13.28 -7.20 -0.52
C GLN A 769 13.49 -5.71 -0.22
N THR A 770 14.32 -5.39 0.76
CA THR A 770 14.70 -4.01 1.13
C THR A 770 15.51 -3.33 0.04
N ILE A 771 16.44 -4.08 -0.57
CA ILE A 771 17.28 -3.63 -1.66
C ILE A 771 16.44 -3.43 -2.92
N SER A 772 15.56 -4.37 -3.22
CA SER A 772 14.73 -4.40 -4.42
C SER A 772 13.85 -3.14 -4.59
N PHE A 773 13.54 -2.83 -5.86
CA PHE A 773 12.75 -1.64 -6.24
C PHE A 773 11.36 -1.67 -5.59
N ILE A 774 10.73 -2.84 -5.66
CA ILE A 774 9.59 -3.28 -4.85
C ILE A 774 9.91 -4.66 -4.25
N PRO A 775 9.29 -5.09 -3.14
CA PRO A 775 9.57 -6.37 -2.50
C PRO A 775 9.46 -7.58 -3.45
N ASP A 776 8.50 -7.55 -4.39
CA ASP A 776 8.26 -8.63 -5.37
C ASP A 776 9.38 -8.82 -6.40
N PHE A 777 10.35 -7.89 -6.46
CA PHE A 777 11.53 -8.05 -7.31
C PHE A 777 12.62 -8.88 -6.63
N ALA A 778 12.45 -9.21 -5.34
CA ALA A 778 13.35 -10.11 -4.63
C ALA A 778 13.02 -11.57 -4.93
N VAL A 779 14.05 -12.35 -5.25
CA VAL A 779 13.94 -13.78 -5.56
C VAL A 779 14.87 -14.55 -4.63
N ALA A 780 14.32 -15.51 -3.88
CA ALA A 780 15.10 -16.42 -3.05
C ALA A 780 15.24 -17.78 -3.74
N ILE A 781 16.47 -18.30 -3.84
CA ILE A 781 16.72 -19.65 -4.32
C ILE A 781 17.52 -20.46 -3.28
N PRO A 782 17.08 -21.67 -2.90
CA PRO A 782 17.75 -22.49 -1.92
C PRO A 782 19.22 -22.84 -2.23
N THR A 783 19.59 -23.00 -3.51
CA THR A 783 20.96 -23.38 -3.89
C THR A 783 21.35 -22.77 -5.24
N PHE A 784 22.66 -22.66 -5.49
CA PHE A 784 23.20 -22.19 -6.78
C PHE A 784 22.73 -23.04 -7.98
N ARG A 785 22.38 -24.32 -7.79
CA ARG A 785 21.89 -25.20 -8.87
C ARG A 785 20.54 -24.75 -9.44
N GLN A 786 19.78 -23.97 -8.66
CA GLN A 786 18.48 -23.46 -9.05
C GLN A 786 18.55 -22.08 -9.71
N LEU A 787 19.74 -21.53 -9.96
CA LEU A 787 19.87 -20.29 -10.75
C LEU A 787 19.21 -20.39 -12.13
N GLY A 788 19.19 -21.60 -12.72
CA GLY A 788 18.50 -21.84 -13.99
C GLY A 788 16.98 -21.66 -13.94
N THR A 789 16.32 -21.84 -12.79
CA THR A 789 14.86 -21.70 -12.69
C THR A 789 14.39 -20.26 -12.66
N VAL A 790 15.29 -19.33 -12.33
CA VAL A 790 14.99 -17.89 -12.21
C VAL A 790 15.51 -17.08 -13.41
N GLN A 791 16.31 -17.68 -14.29
CA GLN A 791 16.86 -16.99 -15.46
C GLN A 791 15.77 -16.39 -16.34
N GLN A 792 14.72 -17.16 -16.68
CA GLN A 792 13.64 -16.65 -17.53
C GLN A 792 12.89 -15.51 -16.83
N VAL A 793 12.58 -15.66 -15.53
CA VAL A 793 11.90 -14.63 -14.72
C VAL A 793 12.68 -13.32 -14.69
N ILE A 794 14.01 -13.39 -14.53
CA ILE A 794 14.88 -12.20 -14.51
C ILE A 794 14.99 -11.59 -15.90
N SER A 795 15.10 -12.41 -16.94
CA SER A 795 15.19 -11.96 -18.33
C SER A 795 13.90 -11.28 -18.79
N ASP A 796 12.75 -11.86 -18.46
CA ASP A 796 11.43 -11.30 -18.72
C ASP A 796 11.25 -9.98 -17.96
N ARG A 797 11.63 -9.92 -16.68
CA ARG A 797 11.55 -8.68 -15.88
C ARG A 797 12.43 -7.58 -16.43
N VAL A 798 13.67 -7.89 -16.81
CA VAL A 798 14.58 -6.93 -17.46
C VAL A 798 14.01 -6.46 -18.79
N THR A 799 13.35 -7.34 -19.55
CA THR A 799 12.77 -7.02 -20.85
C THR A 799 11.49 -6.21 -20.74
N GLN A 800 10.64 -6.49 -19.75
CA GLN A 800 9.37 -5.84 -19.53
C GLN A 800 9.52 -4.44 -18.93
N LEU A 801 10.38 -4.25 -17.92
CA LEU A 801 10.51 -2.99 -17.17
C LEU A 801 10.97 -1.80 -18.01
N THR A 802 10.01 -1.18 -18.69
CA THR A 802 10.15 0.07 -19.45
C THR A 802 10.08 1.28 -18.54
N ARG A 803 10.43 2.47 -19.07
CA ARG A 803 10.28 3.73 -18.35
C ARG A 803 8.83 3.94 -17.90
N GLU A 804 7.87 3.56 -18.74
CA GLU A 804 6.44 3.65 -18.48
C GLU A 804 6.01 2.67 -17.38
N GLU A 805 6.46 1.42 -17.42
CA GLU A 805 6.17 0.44 -16.35
C GLU A 805 6.77 0.88 -15.01
N LEU A 806 8.01 1.36 -15.02
CA LEU A 806 8.67 1.89 -13.82
C LEU A 806 7.98 3.13 -13.28
N SER A 807 7.36 3.96 -14.11
CA SER A 807 6.58 5.12 -13.66
C SER A 807 5.26 4.72 -12.96
N ARG A 808 4.73 3.53 -13.27
CA ARG A 808 3.52 2.97 -12.62
C ARG A 808 3.83 2.26 -11.32
N LEU A 809 5.08 1.82 -11.15
CA LEU A 809 5.56 1.19 -9.93
C LEU A 809 6.08 2.27 -8.98
N GLN A 810 5.51 2.37 -7.79
CA GLN A 810 6.10 3.23 -6.76
C GLN A 810 7.26 2.49 -6.09
N PRO A 811 8.50 3.03 -6.11
CA PRO A 811 9.58 2.41 -5.37
C PRO A 811 9.23 2.42 -3.89
N VAL A 812 9.46 1.31 -3.20
CA VAL A 812 9.29 1.26 -1.75
C VAL A 812 10.47 2.00 -1.12
N LEU A 813 10.28 3.29 -0.85
CA LEU A 813 11.28 4.20 -0.28
C LEU A 813 11.31 4.18 1.25
N GLN A 814 10.34 3.51 1.87
CA GLN A 814 10.39 3.17 3.28
C GLN A 814 11.24 1.90 3.42
N PRO A 815 12.24 1.84 4.31
CA PRO A 815 12.80 0.56 4.70
C PRO A 815 11.63 -0.32 5.10
N LEU A 816 11.57 -1.57 4.60
CA LEU A 816 10.58 -2.52 5.10
C LEU A 816 10.65 -2.44 6.63
N PRO A 817 9.51 -2.16 7.31
CA PRO A 817 9.51 -2.19 8.76
C PRO A 817 10.05 -3.57 9.15
N ARG A 818 10.83 -3.65 10.23
CA ARG A 818 11.00 -4.95 10.88
C ARG A 818 9.59 -5.54 11.01
N PRO A 819 9.28 -6.70 10.41
CA PRO A 819 7.96 -7.29 10.58
C PRO A 819 7.83 -7.60 12.08
N GLY A 820 7.15 -6.71 12.81
CA GLY A 820 7.28 -6.61 14.26
C GLY A 820 7.05 -5.20 14.79
N VAL A 821 6.01 -4.51 14.30
CA VAL A 821 5.36 -3.44 15.05
C VAL A 821 4.00 -4.01 15.44
N GLY A 822 4.01 -4.70 16.59
CA GLY A 822 3.10 -5.75 16.97
C GLY A 822 1.70 -5.29 17.35
N GLY A 823 0.70 -5.87 16.69
CA GLY A 823 -0.50 -6.25 17.42
C GLY A 823 -0.12 -7.13 18.62
N LYS A 824 -0.88 -7.08 19.71
CA LYS A 824 -0.69 -8.00 20.84
C LYS A 824 -0.81 -9.43 20.32
N ARG A 825 0.09 -10.32 20.74
CA ARG A 825 0.09 -11.75 20.37
C ARG A 825 0.61 -12.60 21.53
N ASP A 826 0.04 -13.76 21.76
CA ASP A 826 0.60 -14.73 22.69
C ASP A 826 0.98 -16.00 21.93
N VAL A 827 2.26 -16.35 21.93
CA VAL A 827 2.83 -17.45 21.14
C VAL A 827 3.43 -18.49 22.10
N VAL A 828 2.90 -19.70 22.05
CA VAL A 828 3.38 -20.82 22.86
C VAL A 828 4.05 -21.83 21.95
N PHE A 829 5.33 -22.12 22.21
CA PHE A 829 6.04 -23.23 21.56
C PHE A 829 5.88 -24.49 22.41
N LEU A 830 5.23 -25.51 21.85
CA LEU A 830 5.09 -26.82 22.45
C LEU A 830 5.99 -27.80 21.68
N ILE A 831 7.11 -28.17 22.27
CA ILE A 831 8.19 -28.86 21.55
C ILE A 831 8.49 -30.24 22.12
N ASP A 832 8.74 -31.20 21.24
CA ASP A 832 9.13 -32.55 21.61
C ASP A 832 10.54 -32.55 22.22
N GLY A 833 10.62 -32.89 23.50
CA GLY A 833 11.85 -33.03 24.26
C GLY A 833 12.30 -34.48 24.44
N SER A 834 11.64 -35.46 23.80
CA SER A 834 11.91 -36.89 23.94
C SER A 834 13.29 -37.31 23.40
N GLN A 835 13.67 -38.55 23.68
CA GLN A 835 14.89 -39.15 23.11
C GLN A 835 14.85 -39.22 21.57
N SER A 836 13.66 -39.23 20.96
CA SER A 836 13.48 -39.26 19.50
C SER A 836 13.83 -37.92 18.83
N ALA A 837 13.54 -36.79 19.49
CA ALA A 837 13.88 -35.44 19.03
C ALA A 837 15.33 -35.04 19.36
N GLY A 838 15.93 -35.65 20.39
CA GLY A 838 17.24 -35.29 20.96
C GLY A 838 18.36 -35.04 19.93
N PRO A 839 18.61 -35.95 18.96
CA PRO A 839 19.69 -35.78 17.97
C PRO A 839 19.55 -34.53 17.08
N GLU A 840 18.33 -34.03 16.90
CA GLU A 840 18.03 -32.90 16.01
C GLU A 840 17.49 -31.67 16.76
N PHE A 841 17.47 -31.70 18.10
CA PHE A 841 16.88 -30.67 18.96
C PHE A 841 17.49 -29.27 18.74
N GLN A 842 18.73 -29.19 18.30
CA GLN A 842 19.39 -27.94 17.90
C GLN A 842 18.64 -27.19 16.80
N HIS A 843 17.98 -27.90 15.88
CA HIS A 843 17.21 -27.29 14.79
C HIS A 843 15.89 -26.70 15.28
N ILE A 844 15.26 -27.33 16.28
CA ILE A 844 14.09 -26.79 16.98
C ILE A 844 14.48 -25.48 17.68
N ARG A 845 15.58 -25.49 18.43
CA ARG A 845 16.09 -24.28 19.10
C ARG A 845 16.37 -23.15 18.12
N THR A 846 17.04 -23.46 17.00
CA THR A 846 17.35 -22.50 15.95
C THR A 846 16.08 -21.91 15.32
N LEU A 847 15.06 -22.73 15.08
CA LEU A 847 13.78 -22.24 14.57
C LEU A 847 13.13 -21.26 15.56
N ILE A 848 13.06 -21.59 16.85
CA ILE A 848 12.49 -20.70 17.86
C ILE A 848 13.29 -19.40 17.96
N GLU A 849 14.63 -19.47 17.97
CA GLU A 849 15.50 -18.28 17.99
C GLU A 849 15.20 -17.34 16.81
N ARG A 850 15.03 -17.90 15.61
CA ARG A 850 14.69 -17.13 14.41
C ARG A 850 13.29 -16.53 14.50
N LEU A 851 12.28 -17.33 14.83
CA LEU A 851 10.91 -16.82 14.97
C LEU A 851 10.83 -15.68 16.00
N VAL A 852 11.50 -15.83 17.15
CA VAL A 852 11.59 -14.79 18.19
C VAL A 852 12.36 -13.56 17.72
N ASP A 853 13.38 -13.71 16.88
CA ASP A 853 14.12 -12.59 16.29
C ASP A 853 13.23 -11.72 15.39
N TYR A 854 12.23 -12.33 14.72
CA TYR A 854 11.23 -11.59 13.95
C TYR A 854 10.13 -10.98 14.82
N LEU A 855 9.58 -11.72 15.79
CA LEU A 855 8.45 -11.23 16.62
C LEU A 855 8.78 -9.96 17.42
N ASP A 856 7.80 -9.08 17.58
CA ASP A 856 7.90 -7.88 18.42
C ASP A 856 7.74 -8.24 19.90
N VAL A 857 8.75 -8.90 20.49
CA VAL A 857 8.63 -9.46 21.85
C VAL A 857 8.68 -8.36 22.92
N GLY A 858 7.62 -8.31 23.72
CA GLY A 858 7.45 -7.33 24.79
C GLY A 858 6.13 -7.51 25.56
N PHE A 859 6.05 -6.95 26.76
CA PHE A 859 4.89 -7.13 27.65
C PHE A 859 3.55 -6.69 27.04
N ASP A 860 3.56 -5.65 26.21
CA ASP A 860 2.38 -5.07 25.56
C ASP A 860 2.30 -5.38 24.06
N THR A 861 3.19 -6.23 23.56
CA THR A 861 3.32 -6.63 22.15
C THR A 861 3.21 -8.16 22.07
N THR A 862 4.23 -8.90 21.64
CA THR A 862 4.23 -10.37 21.60
C THR A 862 4.79 -10.99 22.89
N ARG A 863 4.04 -11.89 23.53
CA ARG A 863 4.50 -12.73 24.65
C ARG A 863 4.82 -14.13 24.16
N VAL A 864 5.90 -14.72 24.68
CA VAL A 864 6.41 -16.03 24.25
C VAL A 864 6.53 -16.97 25.44
N ALA A 865 6.08 -18.22 25.27
CA ALA A 865 6.31 -19.30 26.22
C ALA A 865 6.89 -20.54 25.52
N VAL A 866 7.64 -21.36 26.25
CA VAL A 866 8.19 -22.62 25.75
C VAL A 866 7.89 -23.73 26.74
N ILE A 867 7.30 -24.82 26.25
CA ILE A 867 6.97 -26.03 26.98
C ILE A 867 7.54 -27.22 26.21
N GLN A 868 8.31 -28.08 26.89
CA GLN A 868 8.74 -29.35 26.33
C GLN A 868 7.76 -30.46 26.72
N PHE A 869 7.56 -31.46 25.88
CA PHE A 869 6.79 -32.66 26.22
C PHE A 869 7.57 -33.94 25.89
N SER A 870 7.25 -35.01 26.63
CA SER A 870 7.66 -36.39 26.34
C SER A 870 6.69 -37.34 27.04
N ASP A 871 7.10 -38.00 28.13
CA ASP A 871 6.21 -38.75 29.01
C ASP A 871 5.23 -37.82 29.77
N ASP A 872 5.68 -36.59 30.07
CA ASP A 872 4.96 -35.52 30.78
C ASP A 872 5.38 -34.12 30.26
N PRO A 873 4.56 -33.06 30.44
CA PRO A 873 4.92 -31.70 30.05
C PRO A 873 5.86 -31.02 31.06
N LYS A 874 6.87 -30.30 30.57
CA LYS A 874 7.81 -29.49 31.34
C LYS A 874 7.82 -28.05 30.84
N VAL A 875 7.46 -27.12 31.71
CA VAL A 875 7.54 -25.68 31.43
C VAL A 875 9.00 -25.23 31.50
N GLU A 876 9.48 -24.57 30.44
CA GLU A 876 10.79 -23.92 30.44
C GLU A 876 10.65 -22.45 30.87
N PHE A 877 9.67 -21.75 30.30
CA PHE A 877 9.25 -20.42 30.76
C PHE A 877 7.84 -20.07 30.26
N LEU A 878 7.15 -19.21 31.01
CA LEU A 878 5.75 -18.79 30.81
C LEU A 878 5.65 -17.49 30.00
N LEU A 879 4.44 -17.13 29.54
CA LEU A 879 4.16 -15.94 28.71
C LEU A 879 4.51 -14.62 29.42
N ASN A 880 4.50 -14.61 30.75
CA ASN A 880 4.85 -13.47 31.60
C ASN A 880 6.28 -13.52 32.17
N ALA A 881 7.09 -14.51 31.78
CA ALA A 881 8.42 -14.72 32.35
C ALA A 881 9.48 -13.74 31.79
N HIS A 882 9.31 -13.29 30.55
CA HIS A 882 10.29 -12.46 29.85
C HIS A 882 9.63 -11.23 29.23
N SER A 883 10.33 -10.11 29.35
CA SER A 883 9.83 -8.77 29.01
C SER A 883 10.43 -8.19 27.74
N SER A 884 11.49 -8.83 27.23
CA SER A 884 12.27 -8.38 26.09
C SER A 884 12.68 -9.55 25.21
N LYS A 885 12.92 -9.24 23.92
CA LYS A 885 13.44 -10.17 22.93
C LYS A 885 14.74 -10.86 23.38
N ASP A 886 15.67 -10.08 23.93
CA ASP A 886 16.98 -10.59 24.37
C ASP A 886 16.83 -11.61 25.52
N GLU A 887 15.89 -11.40 26.44
CA GLU A 887 15.61 -12.35 27.53
C GLU A 887 15.08 -13.68 26.99
N VAL A 888 14.13 -13.63 26.05
CA VAL A 888 13.59 -14.85 25.41
C VAL A 888 14.68 -15.58 24.61
N GLN A 889 15.48 -14.87 23.81
CA GLN A 889 16.59 -15.49 23.07
C GLN A 889 17.60 -16.17 24.00
N ASN A 890 17.99 -15.51 25.10
CA ASN A 890 18.89 -16.09 26.09
C ASN A 890 18.31 -17.33 26.77
N ALA A 891 17.00 -17.35 27.04
CA ALA A 891 16.32 -18.51 27.61
C ALA A 891 16.29 -19.69 26.62
N VAL A 892 15.96 -19.41 25.35
CA VAL A 892 15.91 -20.42 24.28
C VAL A 892 17.29 -21.05 24.02
N GLN A 893 18.36 -20.26 24.01
CA GLN A 893 19.74 -20.76 23.83
C GLN A 893 20.14 -21.83 24.86
N ARG A 894 19.60 -21.72 26.08
CA ARG A 894 19.89 -22.61 27.22
C ARG A 894 19.05 -23.89 27.22
N LEU A 895 18.08 -24.02 26.32
CA LEU A 895 17.25 -25.21 26.22
C LEU A 895 18.09 -26.48 25.98
N ARG A 896 17.67 -27.55 26.63
CA ARG A 896 18.21 -28.91 26.49
C ARG A 896 17.03 -29.86 26.37
N PRO A 897 17.12 -30.90 25.51
CA PRO A 897 16.04 -31.87 25.38
C PRO A 897 15.73 -32.49 26.74
N LYS A 898 14.44 -32.53 27.10
CA LYS A 898 13.96 -33.05 28.40
C LYS A 898 14.36 -34.51 28.65
N GLY A 899 14.44 -35.32 27.59
CA GLY A 899 14.48 -36.77 27.68
C GLY A 899 13.07 -37.37 27.82
N GLY A 900 12.99 -38.65 28.14
CA GLY A 900 11.74 -39.42 28.13
C GLY A 900 11.58 -40.27 26.87
N ARG A 901 10.74 -41.31 26.94
CA ARG A 901 10.63 -42.32 25.88
C ARG A 901 9.40 -42.13 25.01
N GLN A 902 8.31 -41.63 25.59
CA GLN A 902 7.05 -41.43 24.90
C GLN A 902 6.93 -40.03 24.28
N ILE A 903 6.07 -39.93 23.28
CA ILE A 903 5.65 -38.70 22.60
C ILE A 903 4.17 -38.48 22.93
N ASN A 904 3.86 -38.03 24.16
CA ASN A 904 2.47 -37.81 24.59
C ASN A 904 1.99 -36.41 24.20
N VAL A 905 1.48 -36.25 22.97
CA VAL A 905 0.98 -34.96 22.46
C VAL A 905 -0.34 -34.59 23.12
N GLY A 906 -1.23 -35.55 23.37
CA GLY A 906 -2.56 -35.34 23.94
C GLY A 906 -2.48 -34.72 25.34
N SER A 907 -1.73 -35.35 26.24
CA SER A 907 -1.47 -34.83 27.59
C SER A 907 -0.81 -33.45 27.57
N ALA A 908 0.06 -33.20 26.60
CA ALA A 908 0.73 -31.91 26.43
C ALA A 908 -0.26 -30.81 25.98
N LEU A 909 -1.16 -31.11 25.04
CA LEU A 909 -2.25 -30.23 24.60
C LEU A 909 -3.22 -29.91 25.74
N GLU A 910 -3.61 -30.91 26.53
CA GLU A 910 -4.47 -30.72 27.71
C GLU A 910 -3.79 -29.78 28.73
N TYR A 911 -2.50 -30.00 28.99
CA TYR A 911 -1.73 -29.17 29.91
C TYR A 911 -1.65 -27.71 29.46
N VAL A 912 -1.33 -27.43 28.19
CA VAL A 912 -1.24 -26.04 27.71
C VAL A 912 -2.61 -25.34 27.68
N SER A 913 -3.68 -26.06 27.34
CA SER A 913 -5.05 -25.54 27.38
C SER A 913 -5.48 -25.15 28.80
N ARG A 914 -5.22 -26.02 29.78
CA ARG A 914 -5.69 -25.84 31.16
C ARG A 914 -4.85 -24.89 31.99
N ASN A 915 -3.56 -24.79 31.68
CA ASN A 915 -2.62 -24.05 32.52
C ASN A 915 -2.03 -22.82 31.81
N ILE A 916 -1.53 -22.98 30.57
CA ILE A 916 -0.70 -21.95 29.92
C ILE A 916 -1.53 -20.84 29.29
N PHE A 917 -2.60 -21.19 28.56
CA PHE A 917 -3.54 -20.22 27.98
C PHE A 917 -4.54 -19.68 29.01
N LYS A 918 -4.05 -19.26 30.18
CA LYS A 918 -4.82 -18.66 31.27
C LYS A 918 -4.17 -17.36 31.74
N ARG A 919 -5.00 -16.41 32.17
CA ARG A 919 -4.56 -15.09 32.66
C ARG A 919 -3.46 -15.14 33.74
N PRO A 920 -3.52 -16.03 34.75
CA PRO A 920 -2.48 -16.09 35.78
C PRO A 920 -1.07 -16.39 35.24
N LEU A 921 -0.96 -17.09 34.10
CA LEU A 921 0.33 -17.47 33.49
C LEU A 921 0.70 -16.58 32.30
N GLY A 922 0.03 -15.44 32.13
CA GLY A 922 0.41 -14.39 31.19
C GLY A 922 -0.36 -14.36 29.86
N SER A 923 -1.33 -15.27 29.65
CA SER A 923 -2.21 -15.21 28.48
C SER A 923 -3.19 -14.05 28.57
N ARG A 924 -3.43 -13.40 27.44
CA ARG A 924 -4.35 -12.29 27.21
C ARG A 924 -5.55 -12.72 26.37
N ILE A 925 -5.90 -14.00 26.41
CA ILE A 925 -7.02 -14.57 25.66
C ILE A 925 -8.36 -13.89 26.02
N GLU A 926 -8.56 -13.53 27.29
CA GLU A 926 -9.73 -12.77 27.78
C GLU A 926 -9.75 -11.31 27.28
N GLU A 927 -8.60 -10.77 26.87
CA GLU A 927 -8.48 -9.42 26.28
C GLU A 927 -8.69 -9.43 24.75
N GLY A 928 -9.09 -10.58 24.19
CA GLY A 928 -9.27 -10.74 22.74
C GLY A 928 -7.94 -10.75 21.97
N VAL A 929 -6.81 -11.03 22.61
CA VAL A 929 -5.50 -11.13 21.96
C VAL A 929 -5.36 -12.46 21.22
N PRO A 930 -4.91 -12.49 19.95
CA PRO A 930 -4.69 -13.73 19.21
C PRO A 930 -3.70 -14.66 19.93
N GLN A 931 -4.09 -15.93 20.10
CA GLN A 931 -3.31 -16.97 20.76
C GLN A 931 -2.83 -18.01 19.76
N PHE A 932 -1.53 -18.29 19.71
CA PHE A 932 -0.93 -19.26 18.80
C PHE A 932 -0.21 -20.37 19.57
N LEU A 933 -0.39 -21.61 19.11
CA LEU A 933 0.39 -22.76 19.57
C LEU A 933 1.22 -23.28 18.40
N VAL A 934 2.55 -23.28 18.51
CA VAL A 934 3.44 -23.93 17.53
C VAL A 934 3.84 -25.29 18.10
N LEU A 935 3.24 -26.36 17.59
CA LEU A 935 3.52 -27.74 18.00
C LEU A 935 4.63 -28.32 17.11
N ILE A 936 5.70 -28.83 17.71
CA ILE A 936 6.80 -29.50 16.99
C ILE A 936 6.97 -30.91 17.56
N SER A 937 6.54 -31.93 16.81
CA SER A 937 6.60 -33.35 17.19
C SER A 937 7.62 -34.14 16.37
N SER A 938 8.35 -35.07 16.99
CA SER A 938 9.31 -35.92 16.28
C SER A 938 8.72 -37.23 15.74
N GLY A 939 7.42 -37.45 15.95
CA GLY A 939 6.65 -38.61 15.49
C GLY A 939 5.16 -38.56 15.85
N LYS A 940 4.47 -39.69 15.66
CA LYS A 940 3.07 -39.93 16.05
C LYS A 940 2.91 -39.88 17.57
N SER A 941 1.76 -39.38 18.06
CA SER A 941 1.47 -39.39 19.49
C SER A 941 1.28 -40.82 20.05
N ASP A 942 1.76 -41.05 21.27
CA ASP A 942 1.56 -42.30 22.03
C ASP A 942 0.24 -42.30 22.83
N ASP A 943 -0.45 -41.16 22.92
CA ASP A 943 -1.74 -40.96 23.59
C ASP A 943 -2.79 -40.28 22.69
N GLU A 944 -4.04 -40.24 23.16
CA GLU A 944 -5.18 -39.68 22.41
C GLU A 944 -5.13 -38.14 22.34
N VAL A 945 -5.26 -37.59 21.12
CA VAL A 945 -5.14 -36.15 20.85
C VAL A 945 -6.47 -35.44 20.58
N ASP A 946 -7.53 -36.20 20.30
CA ASP A 946 -8.79 -35.68 19.75
C ASP A 946 -9.48 -34.71 20.74
N ASP A 947 -9.78 -35.18 21.95
CA ASP A 947 -10.43 -34.36 22.99
C ASP A 947 -9.58 -33.15 23.42
N PRO A 948 -8.27 -33.30 23.72
CA PRO A 948 -7.40 -32.16 24.03
C PRO A 948 -7.29 -31.12 22.90
N ALA A 949 -7.27 -31.55 21.64
CA ALA A 949 -7.24 -30.66 20.49
C ALA A 949 -8.55 -29.88 20.32
N VAL A 950 -9.70 -30.51 20.56
CA VAL A 950 -11.00 -29.85 20.57
C VAL A 950 -11.08 -28.84 21.71
N GLU A 951 -10.67 -29.21 22.92
CA GLU A 951 -10.65 -28.31 24.08
C GLU A 951 -9.81 -27.06 23.79
N LEU A 952 -8.60 -27.24 23.26
CA LEU A 952 -7.69 -26.15 22.90
C LEU A 952 -8.30 -25.18 21.86
N LYS A 953 -8.93 -25.72 20.82
CA LYS A 953 -9.58 -24.94 19.75
C LYS A 953 -10.82 -24.21 20.26
N GLN A 954 -11.63 -24.81 21.14
CA GLN A 954 -12.77 -24.15 21.77
C GLN A 954 -12.38 -22.95 22.63
N PHE A 955 -11.17 -22.96 23.21
CA PHE A 955 -10.64 -21.80 23.91
C PHE A 955 -10.20 -20.65 22.99
N GLY A 956 -10.18 -20.84 21.66
CA GLY A 956 -9.80 -19.81 20.69
C GLY A 956 -8.30 -19.74 20.39
N VAL A 957 -7.58 -20.85 20.62
CA VAL A 957 -6.16 -20.97 20.28
C VAL A 957 -6.00 -21.46 18.84
N ALA A 958 -5.02 -20.90 18.13
CA ALA A 958 -4.63 -21.27 16.77
C ALA A 958 -3.40 -22.19 16.75
N PRO A 959 -3.59 -23.53 16.67
CA PRO A 959 -2.48 -24.47 16.55
C PRO A 959 -1.91 -24.56 15.13
N LEU A 960 -0.59 -24.38 15.03
CA LEU A 960 0.23 -24.61 13.84
C LEU A 960 1.10 -25.84 14.13
N THR A 961 0.95 -26.92 13.35
CA THR A 961 1.58 -28.20 13.69
C THR A 961 2.70 -28.56 12.73
N ILE A 962 3.80 -29.05 13.29
CA ILE A 962 4.97 -29.53 12.57
C ILE A 962 5.30 -30.93 13.07
N ALA A 963 5.36 -31.92 12.20
CA ALA A 963 5.86 -33.24 12.59
C ALA A 963 6.89 -33.84 11.64
N ARG A 964 7.82 -34.58 12.23
CA ARG A 964 8.75 -35.45 11.49
C ARG A 964 8.06 -36.78 11.19
N ASN A 965 7.98 -37.16 9.91
CA ASN A 965 7.30 -38.39 9.45
C ASN A 965 5.82 -38.46 9.88
N ALA A 966 5.05 -37.47 9.44
CA ALA A 966 3.71 -37.16 9.94
C ALA A 966 2.66 -38.28 9.77
N ASP A 967 1.88 -38.51 10.82
CA ASP A 967 0.52 -39.03 10.72
C ASP A 967 -0.40 -37.85 10.36
N GLN A 968 -0.78 -37.77 9.09
CA GLN A 968 -1.49 -36.61 8.55
C GLN A 968 -2.89 -36.46 9.15
N GLU A 969 -3.53 -37.57 9.55
CA GLU A 969 -4.86 -37.52 10.18
C GLU A 969 -4.77 -36.90 11.58
N GLU A 970 -3.75 -37.29 12.35
CA GLU A 970 -3.52 -36.75 13.70
C GLU A 970 -3.27 -35.23 13.67
N LEU A 971 -2.38 -34.76 12.80
CA LEU A 971 -2.03 -33.34 12.71
C LEU A 971 -3.18 -32.46 12.21
N VAL A 972 -3.99 -33.00 11.29
CA VAL A 972 -5.19 -32.32 10.77
C VAL A 972 -6.19 -32.10 11.91
N LYS A 973 -6.39 -33.08 12.79
CA LYS A 973 -7.27 -32.94 13.97
C LYS A 973 -6.77 -31.87 14.93
N ILE A 974 -5.46 -31.76 15.13
CA ILE A 974 -4.86 -30.78 16.06
C ILE A 974 -4.86 -29.37 15.47
N SER A 975 -4.48 -29.20 14.21
CA SER A 975 -4.21 -27.89 13.58
C SER A 975 -5.45 -26.99 13.46
N LEU A 976 -5.21 -25.68 13.32
CA LEU A 976 -6.24 -24.66 13.09
C LEU A 976 -7.06 -24.99 11.85
N SER A 977 -6.41 -25.42 10.78
CA SER A 977 -7.00 -25.88 9.52
C SER A 977 -5.95 -26.68 8.72
N PRO A 978 -6.36 -27.46 7.69
CA PRO A 978 -5.45 -28.33 6.94
C PRO A 978 -4.24 -27.62 6.31
N GLU A 979 -4.33 -26.33 6.00
CA GLU A 979 -3.24 -25.52 5.45
C GLU A 979 -2.12 -25.18 6.45
N TYR A 980 -2.37 -25.38 7.76
CA TYR A 980 -1.39 -25.17 8.83
C TYR A 980 -0.79 -26.48 9.37
N VAL A 981 -0.92 -27.56 8.60
CA VAL A 981 -0.25 -28.84 8.85
C VAL A 981 1.05 -28.87 8.05
N PHE A 982 2.18 -28.96 8.75
CA PHE A 982 3.51 -29.01 8.13
C PHE A 982 4.21 -30.33 8.41
N SER A 983 4.55 -31.06 7.36
CA SER A 983 5.31 -32.30 7.46
C SER A 983 6.75 -32.09 6.99
N VAL A 984 7.71 -32.58 7.75
CA VAL A 984 9.13 -32.59 7.38
C VAL A 984 9.68 -34.00 7.46
N ASN A 985 10.68 -34.33 6.64
CA ASN A 985 11.35 -35.62 6.74
C ASN A 985 12.43 -35.61 7.85
N THR A 986 12.96 -34.42 8.14
CA THR A 986 14.00 -34.16 9.16
C THR A 986 13.82 -32.74 9.68
N PHE A 987 14.16 -32.49 10.95
CA PHE A 987 14.11 -31.14 11.51
C PHE A 987 15.17 -30.20 10.91
N ARG A 988 16.10 -30.70 10.09
CA ARG A 988 16.97 -29.85 9.26
C ARG A 988 16.20 -28.98 8.27
N GLU A 989 14.97 -29.37 7.92
CA GLU A 989 14.11 -28.65 6.98
C GLU A 989 13.28 -27.53 7.66
N LEU A 990 13.28 -27.46 9.00
CA LEU A 990 12.52 -26.45 9.77
C LEU A 990 12.73 -24.99 9.29
N PRO A 991 13.94 -24.55 8.87
CA PRO A 991 14.13 -23.22 8.29
C PRO A 991 13.22 -22.90 7.10
N SER A 992 12.83 -23.89 6.30
CA SER A 992 11.94 -23.68 5.15
C SER A 992 10.50 -23.35 5.53
N LEU A 993 10.11 -23.61 6.78
CA LEU A 993 8.77 -23.36 7.31
C LEU A 993 8.66 -22.00 8.01
N GLU A 994 9.78 -21.29 8.20
CA GLU A 994 9.85 -20.06 8.99
C GLU A 994 8.81 -19.01 8.55
N GLN A 995 8.71 -18.72 7.25
CA GLN A 995 7.72 -17.76 6.73
C GLN A 995 6.29 -18.31 6.75
N LYS A 996 6.11 -19.62 6.59
CA LYS A 996 4.80 -20.28 6.68
C LYS A 996 4.23 -20.22 8.10
N LEU A 997 5.10 -20.15 9.11
CA LEU A 997 4.72 -19.97 10.51
C LEU A 997 4.58 -18.48 10.87
N LEU A 998 5.49 -17.62 10.42
CA LEU A 998 5.45 -16.18 10.72
C LEU A 998 4.23 -15.49 10.13
N THR A 999 3.82 -15.85 8.91
CA THR A 999 2.68 -15.24 8.24
C THR A 999 1.42 -15.31 9.11
N PRO A 1000 0.89 -16.49 9.48
CA PRO A 1000 -0.31 -16.56 10.31
C PRO A 1000 -0.12 -15.95 11.71
N ILE A 1001 1.05 -16.11 12.34
CA ILE A 1001 1.32 -15.53 13.69
C ILE A 1001 1.23 -14.00 13.66
N THR A 1002 1.67 -13.37 12.57
CA THR A 1002 1.71 -11.90 12.45
C THR A 1002 0.42 -11.33 11.86
N THR A 1003 -0.26 -12.06 10.96
CA THR A 1003 -1.42 -11.52 10.21
C THR A 1003 -2.78 -11.91 10.78
N LEU A 1004 -2.94 -13.09 11.39
CA LEU A 1004 -4.27 -13.54 11.84
C LEU A 1004 -4.74 -12.76 13.08
N THR A 1005 -5.98 -12.26 13.01
CA THR A 1005 -6.69 -11.65 14.13
C THR A 1005 -7.50 -12.69 14.91
N SER A 1006 -7.94 -12.35 16.13
CA SER A 1006 -8.75 -13.24 16.97
C SER A 1006 -10.07 -13.60 16.30
N GLU A 1007 -10.67 -12.64 15.58
CA GLU A 1007 -11.89 -12.84 14.80
C GLU A 1007 -11.66 -13.81 13.63
N GLN A 1008 -10.55 -13.66 12.89
CA GLN A 1008 -10.18 -14.57 11.81
C GLN A 1008 -9.91 -15.98 12.32
N ILE A 1009 -9.24 -16.11 13.48
CA ILE A 1009 -9.03 -17.39 14.15
C ILE A 1009 -10.38 -18.02 14.51
N GLN A 1010 -11.30 -17.27 15.12
CA GLN A 1010 -12.64 -17.78 15.45
C GLN A 1010 -13.45 -18.18 14.21
N GLN A 1011 -13.35 -17.43 13.12
CA GLN A 1011 -14.00 -17.76 11.84
C GLN A 1011 -13.45 -19.05 11.24
N LEU A 1012 -12.12 -19.22 11.23
CA LEU A 1012 -11.47 -20.44 10.76
C LEU A 1012 -11.85 -21.64 11.63
N LEU A 1013 -11.90 -21.47 12.95
CA LEU A 1013 -12.33 -22.53 13.87
C LEU A 1013 -13.81 -22.89 13.69
N ALA A 1014 -14.67 -21.93 13.34
CA ALA A 1014 -16.10 -22.17 13.11
C ALA A 1014 -16.40 -22.82 11.75
N SER A 1015 -15.61 -22.51 10.71
CA SER A 1015 -15.76 -23.09 9.37
C SER A 1015 -15.16 -24.49 9.26
N THR A 1016 -14.18 -24.82 10.09
CA THR A 1016 -13.52 -26.13 10.13
C THR A 1016 -14.31 -27.11 11.01
N ARG A 1017 -15.46 -27.60 10.54
CA ARG A 1017 -16.19 -28.71 11.22
C ARG A 1017 -15.55 -30.06 10.89
N TYR A 1018 -15.01 -30.73 11.90
CA TYR A 1018 -14.73 -32.17 11.83
C TYR A 1018 -16.00 -32.97 12.18
N PRO A 1019 -16.24 -34.14 11.57
CA PRO A 1019 -17.43 -34.95 11.86
C PRO A 1019 -17.43 -35.39 13.33
N PRO A 1020 -18.60 -35.46 14.00
CA PRO A 1020 -18.67 -36.08 15.32
C PRO A 1020 -18.33 -37.58 15.22
N PRO A 1021 -17.73 -38.17 16.27
CA PRO A 1021 -17.43 -39.60 16.30
C PRO A 1021 -18.76 -40.35 16.42
N GLY A 1022 -19.29 -40.86 15.30
CA GLY A 1022 -20.54 -41.64 15.36
C GLY A 1022 -21.21 -42.06 14.05
N GLU A 1023 -20.89 -41.51 12.88
CA GLU A 1023 -21.59 -41.87 11.64
C GLU A 1023 -20.64 -42.31 10.53
N MET A 1024 -20.18 -43.57 10.60
CA MET A 1024 -19.85 -44.33 9.40
C MET A 1024 -21.13 -45.01 8.90
N GLN A 1025 -21.81 -44.40 7.93
CA GLN A 1025 -22.72 -45.14 7.07
C GLN A 1025 -21.99 -45.60 5.81
N VAL A 1026 -21.92 -46.92 5.71
CA VAL A 1026 -21.49 -47.71 4.57
C VAL A 1026 -22.37 -47.37 3.36
N SER A 1027 -21.74 -47.01 2.24
CA SER A 1027 -22.28 -47.32 0.92
C SER A 1027 -21.15 -47.67 -0.04
N GLU A 1028 -21.06 -48.97 -0.33
CA GLU A 1028 -20.32 -49.57 -1.44
C GLU A 1028 -20.68 -48.88 -2.77
N VAL A 1029 -19.81 -48.83 -3.80
CA VAL A 1029 -19.73 -49.78 -4.94
C VAL A 1029 -18.85 -49.09 -6.03
N PRO A 1030 -18.09 -49.75 -6.95
CA PRO A 1030 -17.26 -50.96 -6.88
C PRO A 1030 -15.83 -50.76 -7.48
N LEU A 1031 -15.00 -51.78 -7.31
CA LEU A 1031 -13.72 -51.99 -7.98
C LEU A 1031 -13.83 -52.28 -9.50
N GLY A 1032 -12.83 -51.83 -10.26
CA GLY A 1032 -12.41 -52.37 -11.57
C GLY A 1032 -12.01 -51.26 -12.55
N VAL A 1033 -10.87 -51.26 -13.26
CA VAL A 1033 -9.88 -52.30 -13.58
C VAL A 1033 -8.55 -51.61 -13.93
N PHE A 1034 -7.45 -52.31 -13.64
CA PHE A 1034 -6.02 -52.01 -13.88
C PHE A 1034 -5.58 -51.78 -15.35
N SER A 1035 -4.38 -51.17 -15.44
CA SER A 1035 -3.33 -51.23 -16.51
C SER A 1035 -3.42 -50.10 -17.56
N ILE A 1036 -2.37 -49.34 -17.90
CA ILE A 1036 -0.90 -49.47 -17.81
C ILE A 1036 -0.31 -48.13 -17.38
#